data_AF-A0A4Q5R8G0-F1
#
_entry.id   AF-A0A4Q5R8G0-F1
#
_cell.length_a   1.000
_cell.length_b   1.000
_cell.length_c   1.000
_cell.angle_alpha   90.00
_cell.angle_beta   90.00
_cell.angle_gamma   90.00
#
_symmetry.space_group_name_H-M   'P 1'
#
loop_
_entity.id
_entity.type
_entity.pdbx_description
1 polymer ?
#
loop_
_entity_poly.entity_id
_entity_poly.type
_entity_poly.pdbx_seq_one_letter_code
_entity_poly.pdbx_strand_id
1 'polypeptide(L)'
;LEHIRLTAGTSLDSTGLNYSVLKTRGSVQWPYRQGQPAPDTARLFTDQQFHTPSRRAQLHAVTTTFRSEAPDEDFPFILTTGRIRDQWHTMTKTGKVSKLNQHSPQAFIELHPQDAAALAVAEGDLVVVQSRRGDVRVAARLTTSIRPGVVFLPMHWGKMLGSDLNRANNVTSGALDPISKEPDFKFCAVQVAKYQQPRQRIVIIGAGAAAHGFVRSYRELNQVDDLIIFNKEDTPFYNRVMLPDYISGHQNWAQLVKMLDDEEPTYRIDLRRGVSVEEVNRAEKYVVDSRGQRTDYDILIMGTGSRAAVPRGVPTLPGIFSMRSRADADNFKHHLPPTGAHVVIVGGGLLGLEMAASLREVGVKISIIQRISRFLDRQLDPLGSQLLQDEMRDQGCDLYFNDEVELYYGRSRLTGVGLKSGRRLDCDALILAIGTTPNLELARDCGLTCKRGVVVDSHLQTSDPSVFALGEIAEFEGVLYGITAAAEQQAAVLARYLSGDVASHYRGSTFMNIIKIHGFDLCSIGLPEAPNTTDYEEIIFTDKSQRYYKKCIIHQDRLVGAILIGDKGEFQEYRELIANRTELGTKRLQLLRSGRPAAPVLGKLVCSCNNVGADNLRQAIGGGCHSLKELCATTGAGTGCGSCRPEVQRLLEERLLALTPEPLAVSN
;
A
#
# COMPACT_ATOMS: atom_id res chain seq x y z
N LEU A 1 11.40 -21.96 -26.13
CA LEU A 1 12.17 -22.48 -24.99
C LEU A 1 13.13 -21.39 -24.55
N GLU A 2 13.30 -21.26 -23.24
CA GLU A 2 14.19 -20.26 -22.66
C GLU A 2 15.65 -20.63 -22.95
N HIS A 3 16.51 -19.61 -23.14
CA HIS A 3 17.96 -19.75 -23.31
C HIS A 3 18.49 -20.43 -24.59
N ILE A 4 17.67 -20.88 -25.54
CA ILE A 4 18.14 -21.51 -26.81
C ILE A 4 19.25 -20.71 -27.49
N ARG A 5 19.08 -19.38 -27.59
CA ARG A 5 20.03 -18.48 -28.24
C ARG A 5 21.44 -18.52 -27.63
N LEU A 6 21.57 -18.85 -26.33
CA LEU A 6 22.86 -18.96 -25.65
C LEU A 6 23.63 -20.22 -26.06
N THR A 7 22.96 -21.20 -26.67
CA THR A 7 23.58 -22.46 -27.11
C THR A 7 24.08 -22.41 -28.56
N ALA A 8 23.74 -21.35 -29.30
CA ALA A 8 24.09 -21.21 -30.72
C ALA A 8 25.60 -21.32 -30.94
N GLY A 9 26.02 -22.18 -31.87
CA GLY A 9 27.44 -22.37 -32.20
C GLY A 9 28.24 -23.20 -31.18
N THR A 10 27.61 -23.73 -30.13
CA THR A 10 28.26 -24.61 -29.15
C THR A 10 28.11 -26.09 -29.51
N SER A 11 28.79 -26.98 -28.78
CA SER A 11 28.57 -28.43 -28.85
C SER A 11 27.18 -28.87 -28.33
N LEU A 12 26.47 -27.98 -27.64
CA LEU A 12 25.14 -28.19 -27.07
C LEU A 12 24.06 -27.36 -27.79
N ASP A 13 24.33 -26.95 -29.03
CA ASP A 13 23.44 -26.10 -29.82
C ASP A 13 22.04 -26.72 -29.95
N SER A 14 21.03 -25.99 -29.46
CA SER A 14 19.62 -26.38 -29.45
C SER A 14 18.75 -25.41 -30.28
N THR A 15 19.36 -24.64 -31.20
CA THR A 15 18.70 -23.59 -32.01
C THR A 15 17.53 -24.09 -32.85
N GLY A 16 17.53 -25.36 -33.24
CA GLY A 16 16.42 -25.97 -33.98
C GLY A 16 15.27 -26.46 -33.10
N LEU A 17 15.43 -26.47 -31.77
CA LEU A 17 14.44 -27.05 -30.86
C LEU A 17 13.29 -26.08 -30.59
N ASN A 18 12.06 -26.59 -30.59
CA ASN A 18 10.88 -25.80 -30.25
C ASN A 18 9.85 -26.66 -29.48
N TYR A 19 8.84 -26.00 -28.89
CA TYR A 19 7.83 -26.70 -28.08
C TYR A 19 7.00 -27.70 -28.88
N SER A 20 6.79 -27.48 -30.19
CA SER A 20 6.08 -28.44 -31.05
C SER A 20 6.86 -29.75 -31.15
N VAL A 21 8.17 -29.67 -31.39
CA VAL A 21 9.06 -30.85 -31.44
C VAL A 21 9.03 -31.63 -30.13
N LEU A 22 9.10 -30.97 -28.98
CA LEU A 22 9.06 -31.63 -27.68
C LEU A 22 7.70 -32.28 -27.38
N LYS A 23 6.59 -31.63 -27.75
CA LYS A 23 5.26 -32.21 -27.58
C LYS A 23 5.05 -33.45 -28.45
N THR A 24 5.57 -33.42 -29.68
CA THR A 24 5.38 -34.52 -30.64
C THR A 24 6.34 -35.68 -30.40
N ARG A 25 7.61 -35.39 -30.08
CA ARG A 25 8.67 -36.41 -29.94
C ARG A 25 8.99 -36.79 -28.50
N GLY A 26 8.50 -36.03 -27.51
CA GLY A 26 8.83 -36.19 -26.10
C GLY A 26 10.25 -35.72 -25.78
N SER A 27 11.25 -36.50 -26.20
CA SER A 27 12.68 -36.22 -25.98
C SER A 27 13.43 -36.08 -27.30
N VAL A 28 14.49 -35.27 -27.29
CA VAL A 28 15.44 -35.14 -28.40
C VAL A 28 16.87 -35.18 -27.85
N GLN A 29 17.84 -35.56 -28.67
CA GLN A 29 19.25 -35.56 -28.32
C GLN A 29 19.93 -34.27 -28.80
N TRP A 30 20.76 -33.66 -27.94
CA TRP A 30 21.63 -32.55 -28.33
C TRP A 30 22.85 -33.07 -29.12
N PRO A 31 23.40 -32.30 -30.07
CA PRO A 31 22.94 -30.99 -30.52
C PRO A 31 21.75 -31.07 -31.49
N TYR A 32 20.80 -30.14 -31.36
CA TYR A 32 19.60 -30.00 -32.18
C TYR A 32 19.64 -28.65 -32.90
N ARG A 33 20.42 -28.57 -33.99
CA ARG A 33 20.72 -27.31 -34.70
C ARG A 33 19.62 -26.91 -35.68
N GLN A 34 19.43 -25.61 -35.85
CA GLN A 34 18.49 -25.08 -36.84
C GLN A 34 18.90 -25.49 -38.26
N GLY A 35 17.97 -26.05 -39.03
CA GLY A 35 18.22 -26.47 -40.42
C GLY A 35 18.95 -27.80 -40.60
N GLN A 36 19.31 -28.51 -39.51
CA GLN A 36 19.84 -29.87 -39.58
C GLN A 36 18.76 -30.90 -39.27
N PRO A 37 18.81 -32.09 -39.89
CA PRO A 37 17.97 -33.21 -39.48
C PRO A 37 18.17 -33.46 -37.99
N ALA A 38 17.06 -33.62 -37.27
CA ALA A 38 17.06 -34.03 -35.88
C ALA A 38 17.88 -35.32 -35.75
N PRO A 39 18.98 -35.36 -34.97
CA PRO A 39 19.64 -36.62 -34.70
C PRO A 39 18.65 -37.56 -34.02
N ASP A 40 18.66 -38.83 -34.45
CA ASP A 40 17.89 -39.86 -33.75
C ASP A 40 18.38 -39.94 -32.30
N THR A 41 17.45 -40.08 -31.37
CA THR A 41 17.80 -40.18 -29.94
C THR A 41 18.37 -41.57 -29.71
N ALA A 42 19.67 -41.75 -29.95
CA ALA A 42 20.35 -43.01 -29.70
C ALA A 42 20.36 -43.25 -28.20
N ARG A 43 19.50 -44.16 -27.74
CA ARG A 43 19.58 -44.66 -26.37
C ARG A 43 20.93 -45.37 -26.24
N LEU A 44 21.84 -44.79 -25.47
CA LEU A 44 23.17 -45.33 -25.26
C LEU A 44 23.10 -46.71 -24.58
N PHE A 45 24.11 -47.53 -24.82
CA PHE A 45 24.31 -48.84 -24.18
C PHE A 45 23.18 -49.86 -24.41
N THR A 46 22.36 -49.68 -25.46
CA THR A 46 21.37 -50.69 -25.92
C THR A 46 22.04 -51.95 -26.44
N ASP A 47 23.28 -51.83 -26.89
CA ASP A 47 24.19 -52.93 -27.24
C ASP A 47 24.83 -53.61 -26.02
N GLN A 48 24.54 -53.13 -24.81
CA GLN A 48 25.12 -53.58 -23.54
C GLN A 48 26.66 -53.40 -23.48
N GLN A 49 27.23 -52.54 -24.32
CA GLN A 49 28.68 -52.26 -24.38
C GLN A 49 29.02 -50.97 -23.64
N PHE A 50 29.23 -51.07 -22.32
CA PHE A 50 29.58 -49.93 -21.48
C PHE A 50 31.03 -49.48 -21.73
N HIS A 51 31.34 -48.21 -21.45
CA HIS A 51 32.71 -47.67 -21.54
C HIS A 51 33.59 -48.10 -20.35
N THR A 52 33.50 -49.36 -19.94
CA THR A 52 34.39 -49.98 -18.94
C THR A 52 35.34 -50.93 -19.65
N PRO A 53 36.53 -51.25 -19.08
CA PRO A 53 37.44 -52.24 -19.67
C PRO A 53 36.77 -53.59 -19.93
N SER A 54 35.79 -53.96 -19.09
CA SER A 54 35.01 -55.20 -19.21
C SER A 54 33.84 -55.13 -20.19
N ARG A 55 33.54 -53.95 -20.74
CA ARG A 55 32.32 -53.63 -21.49
C ARG A 55 30.99 -53.85 -20.75
N ARG A 56 31.03 -54.22 -19.47
CA ARG A 56 29.84 -54.41 -18.62
C ARG A 56 29.59 -53.19 -17.76
N ALA A 57 28.33 -53.00 -17.36
CA ALA A 57 27.97 -52.02 -16.35
C ALA A 57 28.66 -52.37 -15.03
N GLN A 58 29.32 -51.40 -14.41
CA GLN A 58 29.80 -51.50 -13.04
C GLN A 58 28.74 -50.91 -12.12
N LEU A 59 27.92 -51.77 -11.52
CA LEU A 59 26.90 -51.35 -10.57
C LEU A 59 27.48 -51.49 -9.15
N HIS A 60 27.67 -50.36 -8.48
CA HIS A 60 28.07 -50.34 -7.08
C HIS A 60 26.81 -50.31 -6.22
N ALA A 61 26.46 -51.44 -5.62
CA ALA A 61 25.44 -51.47 -4.58
C ALA A 61 26.05 -50.90 -3.30
N VAL A 62 25.63 -49.70 -2.92
CA VAL A 62 26.00 -49.10 -1.63
C VAL A 62 24.97 -49.58 -0.61
N THR A 63 25.42 -50.23 0.47
CA THR A 63 24.54 -50.55 1.61
C THR A 63 24.11 -49.25 2.28
N THR A 64 22.85 -48.89 2.14
CA THR A 64 22.31 -47.68 2.74
C THR A 64 22.06 -47.90 4.23
N THR A 65 22.70 -47.11 5.08
CA THR A 65 22.18 -46.86 6.43
C THR A 65 21.46 -45.52 6.37
N PHE A 66 20.13 -45.54 6.24
CA PHE A 66 19.34 -44.33 6.27
C PHE A 66 19.36 -43.78 7.70
N ARG A 67 20.10 -42.69 7.91
CA ARG A 67 20.23 -42.03 9.21
C ARG A 67 19.44 -40.72 9.29
N SER A 68 18.66 -40.42 8.25
CA SER A 68 17.86 -39.20 8.24
C SER A 68 16.82 -39.25 9.35
N GLU A 69 16.55 -38.09 9.90
CA GLU A 69 15.69 -37.89 11.06
C GLU A 69 14.24 -38.32 10.75
N ALA A 70 13.79 -39.43 11.34
CA ALA A 70 12.44 -39.95 11.15
C ALA A 70 11.40 -39.16 11.97
N PRO A 71 10.16 -39.04 11.49
CA PRO A 71 9.05 -38.53 12.29
C PRO A 71 8.76 -39.40 13.52
N ASP A 72 8.31 -38.76 14.59
CA ASP A 72 7.82 -39.38 15.82
C ASP A 72 6.57 -38.64 16.32
N GLU A 73 6.11 -38.94 17.54
CA GLU A 73 4.92 -38.35 18.13
C GLU A 73 5.05 -36.83 18.32
N ASP A 74 6.24 -36.35 18.68
CA ASP A 74 6.52 -34.92 18.90
C ASP A 74 6.70 -34.16 17.58
N PHE A 75 7.31 -34.80 16.56
CA PHE A 75 7.59 -34.21 15.25
C PHE A 75 7.03 -35.08 14.11
N PRO A 76 5.70 -35.06 13.89
CA PRO A 76 5.03 -36.05 13.04
C PRO A 76 5.16 -35.79 11.53
N PHE A 77 5.62 -34.61 11.11
CA PHE A 77 5.70 -34.23 9.69
C PHE A 77 7.12 -34.37 9.15
N ILE A 78 7.23 -34.77 7.88
CA ILE A 78 8.48 -34.70 7.12
C ILE A 78 8.55 -33.33 6.46
N LEU A 79 9.53 -32.51 6.85
CA LEU A 79 9.90 -31.30 6.16
C LEU A 79 10.80 -31.60 4.97
N THR A 80 10.39 -31.09 3.82
CA THR A 80 11.23 -30.97 2.61
C THR A 80 11.51 -29.51 2.32
N THR A 81 12.66 -29.23 1.68
CA THR A 81 13.02 -27.86 1.29
C THR A 81 13.49 -27.79 -0.16
N GLY A 82 13.27 -26.65 -0.80
CA GLY A 82 13.62 -26.52 -2.21
C GLY A 82 13.45 -25.13 -2.79
N ARG A 83 13.46 -25.08 -4.11
CA ARG A 83 13.33 -23.84 -4.89
C ARG A 83 11.89 -23.65 -5.35
N ILE A 84 11.51 -22.40 -5.55
CA ILE A 84 10.29 -22.04 -6.26
C ILE A 84 10.68 -21.73 -7.70
N ARG A 85 9.75 -21.93 -8.64
CA ARG A 85 9.98 -21.82 -10.08
C ARG A 85 10.76 -20.57 -10.49
N ASP A 86 10.39 -19.42 -9.94
CA ASP A 86 10.81 -18.11 -10.44
C ASP A 86 12.06 -17.54 -9.76
N GLN A 87 12.68 -18.29 -8.84
CA GLN A 87 13.82 -17.82 -8.07
C GLN A 87 15.05 -18.71 -8.26
N TRP A 88 16.15 -18.08 -8.68
CA TRP A 88 17.44 -18.72 -8.89
C TRP A 88 18.27 -18.76 -7.59
N HIS A 89 18.71 -19.95 -7.20
CA HIS A 89 19.40 -20.23 -5.92
C HIS A 89 18.68 -19.58 -4.73
N THR A 90 19.36 -18.71 -3.99
CA THR A 90 18.83 -17.94 -2.86
C THR A 90 18.57 -16.49 -3.30
N MET A 91 17.87 -16.33 -4.43
CA MET A 91 17.54 -15.05 -5.06
C MET A 91 18.75 -14.18 -5.47
N THR A 92 19.98 -14.71 -5.54
CA THR A 92 21.20 -13.92 -5.79
C THR A 92 21.21 -13.20 -7.14
N LYS A 93 20.48 -13.72 -8.13
CA LYS A 93 20.27 -13.07 -9.44
C LYS A 93 18.85 -12.53 -9.58
N THR A 94 17.86 -13.36 -9.31
CA THR A 94 16.43 -13.06 -9.53
C THR A 94 15.85 -12.08 -8.51
N GLY A 95 16.45 -11.96 -7.33
CA GLY A 95 16.02 -11.02 -6.29
C GLY A 95 16.14 -9.54 -6.67
N LYS A 96 16.88 -9.21 -7.74
CA LYS A 96 16.99 -7.85 -8.28
C LYS A 96 15.86 -7.50 -9.26
N VAL A 97 15.12 -8.50 -9.74
CA VAL A 97 14.04 -8.33 -10.72
C VAL A 97 12.73 -8.24 -9.96
N SER A 98 12.12 -7.05 -9.93
CA SER A 98 10.95 -6.83 -9.09
C SER A 98 9.79 -7.75 -9.46
N LYS A 99 9.57 -7.96 -10.77
CA LYS A 99 8.48 -8.81 -11.27
C LYS A 99 8.55 -10.25 -10.73
N LEU A 100 9.76 -10.82 -10.59
CA LEU A 100 9.93 -12.18 -10.07
C LEU A 100 9.66 -12.26 -8.57
N ASN A 101 9.99 -11.22 -7.83
CA ASN A 101 9.72 -11.13 -6.39
C ASN A 101 8.22 -11.03 -6.08
N GLN A 102 7.40 -10.55 -7.02
CA GLN A 102 5.95 -10.44 -6.84
C GLN A 102 5.22 -11.79 -6.91
N HIS A 103 5.80 -12.81 -7.55
CA HIS A 103 5.16 -14.14 -7.65
C HIS A 103 5.11 -14.88 -6.31
N SER A 104 6.04 -14.60 -5.41
CA SER A 104 6.05 -15.12 -4.04
C SER A 104 6.73 -14.08 -3.16
N PRO A 105 5.96 -13.15 -2.57
CA PRO A 105 6.52 -11.99 -1.89
C PRO A 105 7.07 -12.29 -0.49
N GLN A 106 6.70 -13.43 0.09
CA GLN A 106 7.04 -13.82 1.46
C GLN A 106 7.30 -15.33 1.56
N ALA A 107 8.00 -15.73 2.62
CA ALA A 107 8.17 -17.13 2.98
C ALA A 107 6.83 -17.78 3.34
N PHE A 108 6.68 -19.06 3.01
CA PHE A 108 5.47 -19.83 3.25
C PHE A 108 5.84 -21.29 3.50
N ILE A 109 4.94 -22.04 4.13
CA ILE A 109 5.02 -23.50 4.17
C ILE A 109 3.82 -24.10 3.47
N GLU A 110 4.07 -25.05 2.58
CA GLU A 110 3.02 -25.83 1.93
C GLU A 110 2.56 -26.96 2.85
N LEU A 111 1.24 -27.10 3.02
CA LEU A 111 0.58 -28.21 3.71
C LEU A 111 -0.46 -28.86 2.80
N HIS A 112 -0.66 -30.17 2.97
CA HIS A 112 -1.80 -30.84 2.37
C HIS A 112 -3.09 -30.41 3.09
N PRO A 113 -4.22 -30.17 2.39
CA PRO A 113 -5.48 -29.74 3.02
C PRO A 113 -5.96 -30.66 4.16
N GLN A 114 -5.71 -31.96 4.07
CA GLN A 114 -6.05 -32.92 5.12
C GLN A 114 -5.27 -32.67 6.42
N ASP A 115 -3.97 -32.42 6.32
CA ASP A 115 -3.11 -32.15 7.48
C ASP A 115 -3.46 -30.79 8.08
N ALA A 116 -3.72 -29.79 7.23
CA ALA A 116 -4.13 -28.47 7.65
C ALA A 116 -5.48 -28.50 8.41
N ALA A 117 -6.45 -29.29 7.95
CA ALA A 117 -7.72 -29.48 8.66
C ALA A 117 -7.51 -30.13 10.04
N ALA A 118 -6.63 -31.13 10.16
CA ALA A 118 -6.30 -31.75 11.44
C ALA A 118 -5.62 -30.77 12.41
N LEU A 119 -4.86 -29.80 11.89
CA LEU A 119 -4.19 -28.74 12.66
C LEU A 119 -5.04 -27.48 12.87
N ALA A 120 -6.26 -27.43 12.34
CA ALA A 120 -7.10 -26.22 12.30
C ALA A 120 -6.39 -24.99 11.68
N VAL A 121 -5.61 -25.23 10.62
CA VAL A 121 -4.87 -24.21 9.85
C VAL A 121 -5.58 -23.93 8.53
N ALA A 122 -5.83 -22.66 8.25
CA ALA A 122 -6.37 -22.17 6.98
C ALA A 122 -5.29 -21.60 6.06
N GLU A 123 -5.61 -21.39 4.78
CA GLU A 123 -4.74 -20.68 3.84
C GLU A 123 -4.38 -19.29 4.40
N GLY A 124 -3.09 -18.98 4.42
CA GLY A 124 -2.56 -17.70 4.90
C GLY A 124 -2.41 -17.58 6.42
N ASP A 125 -2.88 -18.54 7.21
CA ASP A 125 -2.63 -18.55 8.66
C ASP A 125 -1.13 -18.56 8.94
N LEU A 126 -0.69 -17.81 9.94
CA LEU A 126 0.69 -17.94 10.44
C LEU A 126 0.83 -19.22 11.23
N VAL A 127 1.88 -19.98 10.91
CA VAL A 127 2.24 -21.21 11.62
C VAL A 127 3.67 -21.13 12.13
N VAL A 128 3.91 -21.78 13.26
CA VAL A 128 5.25 -22.10 13.76
C VAL A 128 5.58 -23.51 13.29
N VAL A 129 6.71 -23.64 12.61
CA VAL A 129 7.27 -24.92 12.20
C VAL A 129 8.48 -25.16 13.07
N GLN A 130 8.43 -26.19 13.88
CA GLN A 130 9.46 -26.47 14.88
C GLN A 130 10.13 -27.80 14.58
N SER A 131 11.44 -27.85 14.78
CA SER A 131 12.20 -29.10 14.80
C SER A 131 12.99 -29.20 16.11
N ARG A 132 13.74 -30.28 16.26
CA ARG A 132 14.67 -30.47 17.40
C ARG A 132 15.76 -29.40 17.52
N ARG A 133 15.91 -28.52 16.52
CA ARG A 133 16.99 -27.53 16.43
C ARG A 133 16.52 -26.09 16.62
N GLY A 134 15.24 -25.81 16.40
CA GLY A 134 14.70 -24.46 16.44
C GLY A 134 13.39 -24.36 15.67
N ASP A 135 13.02 -23.13 15.34
CA ASP A 135 11.74 -22.83 14.70
C ASP A 135 11.86 -21.82 13.56
N VAL A 136 10.82 -21.83 12.73
CA VAL A 136 10.50 -20.79 11.75
C VAL A 136 9.03 -20.42 11.88
N ARG A 137 8.69 -19.21 11.45
CA ARG A 137 7.33 -18.70 11.44
C ARG A 137 7.00 -18.15 10.07
N VAL A 138 6.04 -18.77 9.40
CA VAL A 138 5.69 -18.48 8.00
C VAL A 138 4.20 -18.67 7.77
N ALA A 139 3.69 -18.12 6.67
CA ALA A 139 2.29 -18.31 6.28
C ALA A 139 2.06 -19.71 5.71
N ALA A 140 0.93 -20.34 6.05
CA ALA A 140 0.49 -21.60 5.48
C ALA A 140 -0.02 -21.40 4.05
N ARG A 141 0.32 -22.34 3.16
CA ARG A 141 -0.20 -22.46 1.80
C ARG A 141 -0.74 -23.86 1.59
N LEU A 142 -2.01 -24.00 1.26
CA LEU A 142 -2.65 -25.29 1.11
C LEU A 142 -2.51 -25.78 -0.34
N THR A 143 -2.04 -27.01 -0.51
CA THR A 143 -1.88 -27.60 -1.85
C THR A 143 -1.99 -29.12 -1.84
N THR A 144 -2.61 -29.69 -2.87
CA THR A 144 -2.67 -31.14 -3.09
C THR A 144 -1.45 -31.68 -3.83
N SER A 145 -0.48 -30.83 -4.19
CA SER A 145 0.76 -31.24 -4.86
C SER A 145 1.77 -31.92 -3.93
N ILE A 146 1.55 -31.85 -2.62
CA ILE A 146 2.37 -32.52 -1.60
C ILE A 146 1.58 -33.66 -0.97
N ARG A 147 2.29 -34.69 -0.48
CA ARG A 147 1.67 -35.85 0.14
C ARG A 147 1.23 -35.52 1.58
N PRO A 148 0.12 -36.08 2.09
CA PRO A 148 -0.19 -36.04 3.53
C PRO A 148 0.99 -36.53 4.39
N GLY A 149 1.26 -35.84 5.50
CA GLY A 149 2.41 -36.06 6.39
C GLY A 149 3.72 -35.44 5.90
N VAL A 150 3.71 -34.72 4.78
CA VAL A 150 4.87 -34.01 4.22
C VAL A 150 4.54 -32.52 4.09
N VAL A 151 5.48 -31.68 4.53
CA VAL A 151 5.39 -30.22 4.41
C VAL A 151 6.58 -29.69 3.61
N PHE A 152 6.39 -28.58 2.91
CA PHE A 152 7.45 -27.99 2.07
C PHE A 152 7.70 -26.52 2.40
N LEU A 153 8.95 -26.20 2.72
CA LEU A 153 9.41 -24.84 3.02
C LEU A 153 10.47 -24.41 2.00
N PRO A 154 10.25 -23.34 1.21
CA PRO A 154 11.25 -22.89 0.26
C PRO A 154 12.45 -22.25 0.96
N MET A 155 13.64 -22.47 0.40
CA MET A 155 14.92 -22.07 1.02
C MET A 155 15.39 -20.63 0.66
N HIS A 156 14.52 -19.80 0.09
CA HIS A 156 14.94 -18.51 -0.51
C HIS A 156 15.13 -17.38 0.49
N TRP A 157 14.40 -17.41 1.60
CA TRP A 157 14.39 -16.34 2.57
C TRP A 157 15.45 -16.57 3.66
N GLY A 158 16.26 -15.54 3.91
CA GLY A 158 17.24 -15.50 4.97
C GLY A 158 16.80 -14.62 6.12
N LYS A 159 17.77 -14.00 6.80
CA LYS A 159 17.51 -12.99 7.83
C LYS A 159 16.91 -11.73 7.19
N MET A 160 15.74 -11.29 7.66
CA MET A 160 15.06 -10.07 7.23
C MET A 160 14.88 -9.15 8.44
N LEU A 161 15.36 -7.90 8.33
CA LEU A 161 15.15 -6.84 9.33
C LEU A 161 15.47 -7.25 10.79
N GLY A 162 16.52 -8.07 10.98
CA GLY A 162 16.92 -8.53 12.31
C GLY A 162 16.33 -9.88 12.74
N SER A 163 15.27 -10.36 12.09
CA SER A 163 14.64 -11.66 12.34
C SER A 163 15.10 -12.73 11.35
N ASP A 164 15.39 -13.94 11.83
CA ASP A 164 15.70 -15.10 10.99
C ASP A 164 14.61 -16.18 11.03
N LEU A 165 13.43 -15.88 11.59
CA LEU A 165 12.29 -16.80 11.64
C LEU A 165 11.72 -17.18 10.26
N ASN A 166 12.17 -16.54 9.17
CA ASN A 166 11.80 -16.91 7.81
C ASN A 166 12.81 -17.88 7.16
N ARG A 167 13.87 -18.28 7.89
CA ARG A 167 15.01 -19.02 7.35
C ARG A 167 14.83 -20.52 7.55
N ALA A 168 14.58 -21.25 6.45
CA ALA A 168 14.43 -22.70 6.46
C ALA A 168 15.57 -23.43 7.20
N ASN A 169 16.80 -22.90 7.15
CA ASN A 169 17.95 -23.51 7.81
C ASN A 169 17.82 -23.61 9.34
N ASN A 170 16.92 -22.85 9.98
CA ASN A 170 16.69 -22.95 11.43
C ASN A 170 16.10 -24.32 11.83
N VAL A 171 15.34 -24.94 10.93
CA VAL A 171 14.64 -26.20 11.20
C VAL A 171 15.28 -27.42 10.54
N THR A 172 16.20 -27.22 9.59
CA THR A 172 16.85 -28.34 8.85
C THR A 172 18.02 -28.97 9.62
N SER A 173 18.28 -30.25 9.36
CA SER A 173 19.41 -31.01 9.90
C SER A 173 20.73 -30.62 9.22
N GLY A 174 21.80 -30.58 10.01
CA GLY A 174 23.17 -30.42 9.52
C GLY A 174 23.87 -31.74 9.21
N ALA A 175 23.13 -32.86 9.19
CA ALA A 175 23.69 -34.18 8.88
C ALA A 175 24.29 -34.20 7.47
N LEU A 176 25.44 -34.85 7.35
CA LEU A 176 26.16 -35.06 6.09
C LEU A 176 26.30 -36.56 5.85
N ASP A 177 26.29 -36.95 4.58
CA ASP A 177 26.73 -38.28 4.18
C ASP A 177 28.18 -38.50 4.63
N PRO A 178 28.49 -39.60 5.34
CA PRO A 178 29.83 -39.80 5.90
C PRO A 178 30.90 -39.99 4.83
N ILE A 179 30.54 -40.38 3.60
CA ILE A 179 31.45 -40.64 2.48
C ILE A 179 31.56 -39.41 1.59
N SER A 180 30.46 -38.95 0.96
CA SER A 180 30.48 -37.85 0.01
C SER A 180 30.58 -36.47 0.67
N LYS A 181 30.28 -36.39 1.97
CA LYS A 181 30.12 -35.12 2.72
C LYS A 181 29.00 -34.23 2.18
N GLU A 182 28.16 -34.74 1.29
CA GLU A 182 26.98 -34.02 0.81
C GLU A 182 25.95 -33.93 1.94
N PRO A 183 25.14 -32.86 1.98
CA PRO A 183 24.02 -32.79 2.91
C PRO A 183 23.10 -34.00 2.78
N ASP A 184 22.59 -34.47 3.92
CA ASP A 184 21.54 -35.48 3.98
C ASP A 184 20.30 -35.02 3.15
N PHE A 185 19.34 -35.92 2.89
CA PHE A 185 18.25 -35.82 1.90
C PHE A 185 17.24 -34.66 2.05
N LYS A 186 17.59 -33.53 2.69
CA LYS A 186 16.72 -32.39 3.02
C LYS A 186 15.44 -32.88 3.69
N PHE A 187 15.63 -33.85 4.57
CA PHE A 187 14.61 -34.66 5.21
C PHE A 187 14.74 -34.42 6.71
N CYS A 188 13.75 -33.77 7.30
CA CYS A 188 13.77 -33.42 8.72
C CYS A 188 12.39 -33.64 9.33
N ALA A 189 12.33 -34.19 10.52
CA ALA A 189 11.08 -34.29 11.25
C ALA A 189 10.75 -32.93 11.88
N VAL A 190 9.51 -32.49 11.70
CA VAL A 190 8.99 -31.22 12.23
C VAL A 190 7.59 -31.38 12.80
N GLN A 191 7.22 -30.43 13.66
CA GLN A 191 5.86 -30.15 14.06
C GLN A 191 5.41 -28.86 13.38
N VAL A 192 4.14 -28.78 13.03
CA VAL A 192 3.51 -27.53 12.58
C VAL A 192 2.36 -27.21 13.52
N ALA A 193 2.31 -25.98 14.03
CA ALA A 193 1.24 -25.49 14.87
C ALA A 193 0.84 -24.08 14.45
N LYS A 194 -0.46 -23.76 14.57
CA LYS A 194 -0.93 -22.39 14.35
C LYS A 194 -0.27 -21.45 15.37
N TYR A 195 0.27 -20.33 14.90
CA TYR A 195 0.86 -19.34 15.79
C TYR A 195 -0.24 -18.68 16.63
N GLN A 196 -0.04 -18.63 17.93
CA GLN A 196 -0.93 -17.94 18.86
C GLN A 196 -0.12 -16.89 19.61
N GLN A 197 -0.50 -15.63 19.44
CA GLN A 197 0.05 -14.53 20.23
C GLN A 197 -0.65 -14.46 21.60
N PRO A 198 0.07 -14.13 22.68
CA PRO A 198 -0.57 -13.75 23.95
C PRO A 198 -1.50 -12.56 23.74
N ARG A 199 -2.63 -12.54 24.44
CA ARG A 199 -3.54 -11.38 24.42
C ARG A 199 -2.81 -10.13 24.89
N GLN A 200 -2.88 -9.06 24.12
CA GLN A 200 -2.30 -7.77 24.47
C GLN A 200 -3.37 -6.69 24.60
N ARG A 201 -3.04 -5.67 25.39
CA ARG A 201 -3.76 -4.40 25.41
C ARG A 201 -3.02 -3.38 24.55
N ILE A 202 -3.66 -2.93 23.50
CA ILE A 202 -3.13 -1.96 22.54
C ILE A 202 -3.85 -0.63 22.74
N VAL A 203 -3.09 0.40 23.13
CA VAL A 203 -3.59 1.77 23.23
C VAL A 203 -3.20 2.53 21.96
N ILE A 204 -4.15 3.25 21.36
CA ILE A 204 -3.96 4.07 20.17
C ILE A 204 -4.28 5.52 20.50
N ILE A 205 -3.35 6.43 20.26
CA ILE A 205 -3.54 7.86 20.47
C ILE A 205 -3.85 8.54 19.14
N GLY A 206 -5.10 8.97 18.96
CA GLY A 206 -5.61 9.63 17.77
C GLY A 206 -6.47 8.72 16.89
N ALA A 207 -7.70 9.13 16.60
CA ALA A 207 -8.65 8.38 15.76
C ALA A 207 -8.69 8.91 14.31
N GLY A 208 -7.52 8.98 13.65
CA GLY A 208 -7.41 9.36 12.25
C GLY A 208 -7.50 8.17 11.28
N ALA A 209 -7.20 8.43 9.99
CA ALA A 209 -7.18 7.40 8.95
C ALA A 209 -6.21 6.24 9.25
N ALA A 210 -5.08 6.52 9.93
CA ALA A 210 -4.12 5.49 10.34
C ALA A 210 -4.71 4.53 11.37
N ALA A 211 -5.33 5.05 12.42
CA ALA A 211 -5.98 4.25 13.45
C ALA A 211 -7.17 3.46 12.89
N HIS A 212 -8.00 4.09 12.06
CA HIS A 212 -9.08 3.40 11.35
C HIS A 212 -8.56 2.24 10.50
N GLY A 213 -7.52 2.49 9.70
CA GLY A 213 -6.85 1.45 8.90
C GLY A 213 -6.31 0.32 9.77
N PHE A 214 -5.74 0.65 10.94
CA PHE A 214 -5.17 -0.34 11.85
C PHE A 214 -6.27 -1.20 12.46
N VAL A 215 -7.34 -0.60 12.99
CA VAL A 215 -8.49 -1.35 13.55
C VAL A 215 -9.03 -2.33 12.53
N ARG A 216 -9.29 -1.89 11.29
CA ARG A 216 -9.83 -2.77 10.25
C ARG A 216 -8.89 -3.93 9.92
N SER A 217 -7.63 -3.61 9.59
CA SER A 217 -6.64 -4.63 9.22
C SER A 217 -6.28 -5.56 10.38
N TYR A 218 -6.30 -5.06 11.62
CA TYR A 218 -5.96 -5.86 12.79
C TYR A 218 -7.12 -6.77 13.19
N ARG A 219 -8.38 -6.32 13.10
CA ARG A 219 -9.55 -7.18 13.40
C ARG A 219 -9.83 -8.27 12.37
N GLU A 220 -9.31 -8.12 11.14
CA GLU A 220 -9.24 -9.21 10.17
C GLU A 220 -8.30 -10.35 10.63
N LEU A 221 -7.33 -10.08 11.53
CA LEU A 221 -6.27 -11.01 11.93
C LEU A 221 -6.36 -11.45 13.41
N ASN A 222 -6.82 -10.56 14.31
CA ASN A 222 -6.90 -10.77 15.75
C ASN A 222 -8.24 -10.22 16.31
N GLN A 223 -9.00 -11.09 16.98
CA GLN A 223 -10.29 -10.75 17.61
C GLN A 223 -10.27 -10.78 19.15
N VAL A 224 -9.09 -10.96 19.77
CA VAL A 224 -8.93 -11.22 21.21
C VAL A 224 -8.26 -10.08 21.98
N ASP A 225 -7.41 -9.29 21.32
CA ASP A 225 -6.67 -8.19 21.92
C ASP A 225 -7.58 -7.00 22.23
N ASP A 226 -7.27 -6.29 23.30
CA ASP A 226 -8.02 -5.11 23.72
C ASP A 226 -7.53 -3.88 22.97
N LEU A 227 -8.40 -3.22 22.20
CA LEU A 227 -8.08 -1.98 21.50
C LEU A 227 -8.74 -0.80 22.20
N ILE A 228 -7.94 0.11 22.76
CA ILE A 228 -8.41 1.34 23.41
C ILE A 228 -7.90 2.53 22.59
N ILE A 229 -8.80 3.37 22.13
CA ILE A 229 -8.49 4.46 21.19
C ILE A 229 -8.90 5.78 21.80
N PHE A 230 -7.93 6.69 21.98
CA PHE A 230 -8.20 8.04 22.45
C PHE A 230 -8.39 8.98 21.26
N ASN A 231 -9.54 9.66 21.20
CA ASN A 231 -9.83 10.67 20.20
C ASN A 231 -10.10 12.01 20.87
N LYS A 232 -9.26 13.01 20.56
CA LYS A 232 -9.49 14.39 21.01
C LYS A 232 -10.76 14.99 20.43
N GLU A 233 -11.14 14.62 19.21
CA GLU A 233 -12.40 15.05 18.60
C GLU A 233 -13.57 14.27 19.18
N ASP A 234 -14.72 14.92 19.34
CA ASP A 234 -15.98 14.27 19.75
C ASP A 234 -16.76 13.74 18.53
N THR A 235 -16.07 13.00 17.67
CA THR A 235 -16.63 12.48 16.41
C THR A 235 -16.18 11.04 16.17
N PRO A 236 -16.93 10.23 15.41
CA PRO A 236 -16.46 8.94 14.91
C PRO A 236 -15.29 9.11 13.92
N PHE A 237 -14.72 8.00 13.44
CA PHE A 237 -13.78 8.04 12.33
C PHE A 237 -14.42 8.65 11.09
N TYR A 238 -13.74 9.59 10.42
CA TYR A 238 -14.26 10.23 9.20
C TYR A 238 -13.14 10.60 8.21
N ASN A 239 -13.53 10.86 6.96
CA ASN A 239 -12.61 11.23 5.91
C ASN A 239 -12.41 12.75 5.79
N ARG A 240 -11.33 13.23 6.41
CA ARG A 240 -10.91 14.64 6.35
C ARG A 240 -10.63 15.15 4.93
N VAL A 241 -10.28 14.28 3.98
CA VAL A 241 -10.01 14.65 2.57
C VAL A 241 -11.28 15.08 1.83
N MET A 242 -12.47 14.83 2.41
CA MET A 242 -13.76 15.21 1.82
C MET A 242 -14.38 16.44 2.50
N LEU A 243 -13.66 17.12 3.41
CA LEU A 243 -14.15 18.35 4.02
C LEU A 243 -14.50 19.46 3.01
N PRO A 244 -13.77 19.67 1.89
CA PRO A 244 -14.19 20.64 0.85
C PRO A 244 -15.59 20.35 0.27
N ASP A 245 -15.89 19.10 -0.03
CA ASP A 245 -17.21 18.67 -0.54
C ASP A 245 -18.30 18.81 0.54
N TYR A 246 -17.95 18.60 1.81
CA TYR A 246 -18.85 18.83 2.94
C TYR A 246 -19.20 20.32 3.15
N ILE A 247 -18.22 21.19 2.91
CA ILE A 247 -18.38 22.64 3.04
C ILE A 247 -19.27 23.18 1.93
N SER A 248 -19.02 22.76 0.69
CA SER A 248 -19.86 23.12 -0.46
C SER A 248 -21.25 22.44 -0.45
N GLY A 249 -21.48 21.45 0.41
CA GLY A 249 -22.77 20.76 0.52
C GLY A 249 -22.99 19.66 -0.52
N HIS A 250 -22.00 19.37 -1.39
CA HIS A 250 -22.00 18.21 -2.28
C HIS A 250 -22.05 16.89 -1.52
N GLN A 251 -21.47 16.86 -0.31
CA GLN A 251 -21.55 15.74 0.61
C GLN A 251 -22.14 16.19 1.96
N ASN A 252 -22.94 15.32 2.57
CA ASN A 252 -23.39 15.49 3.95
C ASN A 252 -22.45 14.76 4.92
N TRP A 253 -22.57 15.04 6.22
CA TRP A 253 -21.68 14.48 7.25
C TRP A 253 -21.67 12.95 7.26
N ALA A 254 -22.82 12.30 7.10
CA ALA A 254 -22.91 10.84 7.13
C ALA A 254 -22.08 10.17 6.03
N GLN A 255 -21.92 10.82 4.86
CA GLN A 255 -21.08 10.31 3.77
C GLN A 255 -19.57 10.39 4.07
N LEU A 256 -19.17 11.23 5.03
CA LEU A 256 -17.77 11.36 5.45
C LEU A 256 -17.40 10.35 6.53
N VAL A 257 -18.38 9.88 7.33
CA VAL A 257 -18.17 8.90 8.39
C VAL A 257 -17.63 7.59 7.80
N LYS A 258 -16.65 7.01 8.48
CA LYS A 258 -15.91 5.81 8.04
C LYS A 258 -16.20 4.58 8.86
N MET A 259 -16.67 4.77 10.07
CA MET A 259 -17.16 3.73 10.96
C MET A 259 -18.38 4.30 11.66
N LEU A 260 -19.53 3.68 11.43
CA LEU A 260 -20.78 4.06 12.08
C LEU A 260 -20.78 3.58 13.53
N ASP A 261 -21.62 4.20 14.36
CA ASP A 261 -21.68 3.89 15.79
C ASP A 261 -22.18 2.45 16.07
N ASP A 262 -22.98 1.87 15.16
CA ASP A 262 -23.46 0.49 15.22
C ASP A 262 -22.43 -0.54 14.73
N GLU A 263 -21.46 -0.12 13.90
CA GLU A 263 -20.32 -0.96 13.50
C GLU A 263 -19.27 -1.06 14.60
N GLU A 264 -19.11 -0.04 15.44
CA GLU A 264 -18.07 0.04 16.46
C GLU A 264 -18.01 -1.20 17.40
N PRO A 265 -19.13 -1.71 17.93
CA PRO A 265 -19.13 -2.93 18.76
C PRO A 265 -18.64 -4.18 18.02
N THR A 266 -18.85 -4.26 16.70
CA THR A 266 -18.42 -5.42 15.88
C THR A 266 -16.89 -5.50 15.80
N TYR A 267 -16.21 -4.35 15.84
CA TYR A 267 -14.75 -4.27 15.90
C TYR A 267 -14.19 -4.44 17.31
N ARG A 268 -15.03 -4.56 18.36
CA ARG A 268 -14.62 -4.73 19.76
C ARG A 268 -13.55 -3.70 20.16
N ILE A 269 -13.84 -2.41 19.97
CA ILE A 269 -12.96 -1.31 20.34
C ILE A 269 -13.57 -0.48 21.48
N ASP A 270 -12.72 0.10 22.32
CA ASP A 270 -13.08 1.14 23.30
C ASP A 270 -12.64 2.50 22.71
N LEU A 271 -13.54 3.19 21.98
CA LEU A 271 -13.28 4.50 21.40
C LEU A 271 -13.69 5.63 22.36
N ARG A 272 -12.71 6.29 22.95
CA ARG A 272 -12.88 7.40 23.89
C ARG A 272 -12.86 8.74 23.16
N ARG A 273 -14.05 9.23 22.80
CA ARG A 273 -14.26 10.49 22.08
C ARG A 273 -14.20 11.71 23.01
N GLY A 274 -13.72 12.85 22.50
CA GLY A 274 -13.54 14.08 23.28
C GLY A 274 -12.44 14.03 24.34
N VAL A 275 -11.57 13.00 24.31
CA VAL A 275 -10.54 12.74 25.33
C VAL A 275 -9.16 12.74 24.68
N SER A 276 -8.28 13.65 25.12
CA SER A 276 -6.87 13.68 24.72
C SER A 276 -6.01 12.92 25.71
N VAL A 277 -4.87 12.40 25.24
CA VAL A 277 -3.79 11.90 26.10
C VAL A 277 -2.83 13.06 26.36
N GLU A 278 -2.52 13.29 27.64
CA GLU A 278 -1.66 14.38 28.09
C GLU A 278 -0.28 13.87 28.56
N GLU A 279 -0.19 12.62 29.02
CA GLU A 279 1.07 12.01 29.49
C GLU A 279 1.23 10.58 28.97
N VAL A 280 2.46 10.20 28.65
CA VAL A 280 2.85 8.81 28.36
C VAL A 280 4.04 8.44 29.23
N ASN A 281 3.87 7.45 30.11
CA ASN A 281 4.95 6.85 30.87
C ASN A 281 5.37 5.53 30.22
N ARG A 282 6.54 5.53 29.59
CA ARG A 282 7.08 4.37 28.86
C ARG A 282 7.66 3.29 29.77
N ALA A 283 8.21 3.68 30.92
CA ALA A 283 8.85 2.75 31.84
C ALA A 283 7.81 1.86 32.54
N GLU A 284 6.70 2.46 32.99
CA GLU A 284 5.58 1.75 33.61
C GLU A 284 4.48 1.35 32.62
N LYS A 285 4.62 1.74 31.35
CA LYS A 285 3.69 1.46 30.24
C LYS A 285 2.23 1.88 30.52
N TYR A 286 2.00 3.16 30.76
CA TYR A 286 0.65 3.72 30.84
C TYR A 286 0.54 5.10 30.18
N VAL A 287 -0.70 5.49 29.89
CA VAL A 287 -1.06 6.85 29.47
C VAL A 287 -1.98 7.51 30.48
N VAL A 288 -1.93 8.85 30.59
CA VAL A 288 -2.87 9.65 31.38
C VAL A 288 -3.66 10.54 30.43
N ASP A 289 -4.98 10.46 30.53
CA ASP A 289 -5.88 11.26 29.70
C ASP A 289 -6.19 12.64 30.30
N SER A 290 -6.88 13.49 29.53
CA SER A 290 -7.25 14.86 29.91
C SER A 290 -8.20 14.94 31.12
N ARG A 291 -8.71 13.81 31.60
CA ARG A 291 -9.52 13.69 32.82
C ARG A 291 -8.71 13.16 34.01
N GLY A 292 -7.39 12.97 33.83
CA GLY A 292 -6.50 12.41 34.83
C GLY A 292 -6.60 10.88 34.96
N GLN A 293 -7.27 10.20 34.03
CA GLN A 293 -7.45 8.74 34.11
C GLN A 293 -6.22 8.02 33.54
N ARG A 294 -5.65 7.11 34.33
CA ARG A 294 -4.58 6.19 33.92
C ARG A 294 -5.15 5.03 33.10
N THR A 295 -4.47 4.67 32.01
CA THR A 295 -4.73 3.45 31.22
C THR A 295 -3.41 2.77 30.87
N ASP A 296 -3.16 1.58 31.41
CA ASP A 296 -1.95 0.80 31.09
C ASP A 296 -2.03 0.21 29.67
N TYR A 297 -0.89 -0.13 29.07
CA TYR A 297 -0.80 -0.74 27.75
C TYR A 297 0.34 -1.77 27.67
N ASP A 298 0.21 -2.75 26.77
CA ASP A 298 1.34 -3.60 26.35
C ASP A 298 2.05 -2.97 25.16
N ILE A 299 1.25 -2.48 24.21
CA ILE A 299 1.64 -1.78 22.98
C ILE A 299 0.97 -0.41 22.92
N LEU A 300 1.73 0.62 22.54
CA LEU A 300 1.22 1.96 22.29
C LEU A 300 1.40 2.34 20.82
N ILE A 301 0.37 2.87 20.19
CA ILE A 301 0.40 3.36 18.80
C ILE A 301 0.14 4.87 18.78
N MET A 302 1.15 5.63 18.35
CA MET A 302 1.07 7.08 18.14
C MET A 302 0.45 7.37 16.76
N GLY A 303 -0.82 7.75 16.75
CA GLY A 303 -1.59 8.12 15.55
C GLY A 303 -2.07 9.58 15.57
N THR A 304 -1.35 10.47 16.27
CA THR A 304 -1.80 11.87 16.54
C THR A 304 -1.82 12.77 15.30
N GLY A 305 -1.24 12.31 14.18
CA GLY A 305 -1.26 13.00 12.89
C GLY A 305 -0.62 14.39 12.94
N SER A 306 -1.18 15.32 12.16
CA SER A 306 -0.75 16.72 12.11
C SER A 306 -1.89 17.71 12.34
N ARG A 307 -1.52 18.93 12.72
CA ARG A 307 -2.39 20.12 12.77
C ARG A 307 -2.09 21.07 11.60
N ALA A 308 -3.00 21.98 11.30
CA ALA A 308 -2.76 23.01 10.28
C ALA A 308 -1.55 23.88 10.67
N ALA A 309 -0.70 24.22 9.70
CA ALA A 309 0.39 25.16 9.91
C ALA A 309 -0.17 26.59 9.90
N VAL A 310 0.11 27.35 10.95
CA VAL A 310 -0.30 28.76 11.09
C VAL A 310 0.97 29.61 11.21
N PRO A 311 1.19 30.62 10.35
CA PRO A 311 2.34 31.51 10.47
C PRO A 311 2.33 32.27 11.80
N ARG A 312 3.51 32.70 12.25
CA ARG A 312 3.60 33.64 13.36
C ARG A 312 2.98 34.98 12.95
N GLY A 313 2.28 35.63 13.88
CA GLY A 313 1.69 36.95 13.66
C GLY A 313 0.30 36.95 13.01
N VAL A 314 -0.27 35.78 12.68
CA VAL A 314 -1.70 35.71 12.34
C VAL A 314 -2.53 36.02 13.59
N PRO A 315 -3.43 37.02 13.55
CA PRO A 315 -4.25 37.36 14.69
C PRO A 315 -5.36 36.33 14.92
N THR A 316 -5.78 36.18 16.18
CA THR A 316 -7.01 35.46 16.52
C THR A 316 -8.21 36.37 16.26
N LEU A 317 -8.66 36.43 15.00
CA LEU A 317 -9.78 37.26 14.54
C LEU A 317 -10.83 36.39 13.83
N PRO A 318 -12.13 36.50 14.18
CA PRO A 318 -13.19 35.80 13.45
C PRO A 318 -13.13 36.08 11.96
N GLY A 319 -13.26 35.05 11.13
CA GLY A 319 -13.07 35.13 9.68
C GLY A 319 -11.73 34.59 9.19
N ILE A 320 -10.79 34.26 10.08
CA ILE A 320 -9.55 33.56 9.72
C ILE A 320 -9.66 32.09 10.12
N PHE A 321 -9.55 31.21 9.14
CA PHE A 321 -9.74 29.77 9.30
C PHE A 321 -8.51 28.99 8.87
N SER A 322 -8.26 27.89 9.56
CA SER A 322 -7.58 26.74 8.98
C SER A 322 -8.61 25.68 8.62
N MET A 323 -8.23 24.67 7.84
CA MET A 323 -9.13 23.56 7.52
C MET A 323 -8.49 22.21 7.85
N ARG A 324 -8.91 21.59 8.95
CA ARG A 324 -8.34 20.31 9.39
C ARG A 324 -9.34 19.36 10.04
N SER A 325 -10.29 19.90 10.79
CA SER A 325 -11.30 19.17 11.55
C SER A 325 -12.72 19.45 11.04
N ARG A 326 -13.67 18.64 11.48
CA ARG A 326 -15.11 18.93 11.26
C ARG A 326 -15.50 20.27 11.88
N ALA A 327 -15.01 20.56 13.09
CA ALA A 327 -15.31 21.82 13.77
C ALA A 327 -14.84 23.03 12.95
N ASP A 328 -13.67 22.95 12.30
CA ASP A 328 -13.19 24.00 11.39
C ASP A 328 -14.16 24.22 10.22
N ALA A 329 -14.63 23.12 9.61
CA ALA A 329 -15.58 23.15 8.50
C ALA A 329 -16.93 23.74 8.92
N ASP A 330 -17.46 23.32 10.06
CA ASP A 330 -18.72 23.82 10.59
C ASP A 330 -18.61 25.32 10.92
N ASN A 331 -17.56 25.74 11.62
CA ASN A 331 -17.33 27.15 11.96
C ASN A 331 -17.19 28.02 10.70
N PHE A 332 -16.48 27.52 9.69
CA PHE A 332 -16.33 28.22 8.41
C PHE A 332 -17.68 28.41 7.70
N LYS A 333 -18.49 27.35 7.59
CA LYS A 333 -19.81 27.42 6.95
C LYS A 333 -20.74 28.41 7.63
N HIS A 334 -20.77 28.44 8.96
CA HIS A 334 -21.62 29.36 9.73
C HIS A 334 -21.16 30.83 9.62
N HIS A 335 -19.89 31.07 9.30
CA HIS A 335 -19.34 32.43 9.19
C HIS A 335 -19.64 33.10 7.84
N LEU A 336 -19.74 32.33 6.76
CA LEU A 336 -19.94 32.89 5.43
C LEU A 336 -21.34 33.52 5.28
N PRO A 337 -21.45 34.69 4.61
CA PRO A 337 -22.74 35.22 4.23
C PRO A 337 -23.42 34.28 3.22
N PRO A 338 -24.77 34.24 3.20
CA PRO A 338 -25.52 33.29 2.38
C PRO A 338 -25.36 33.49 0.87
N THR A 339 -24.99 34.70 0.42
CA THR A 339 -24.78 35.03 -0.99
C THR A 339 -23.66 36.05 -1.14
N GLY A 340 -22.88 35.94 -2.22
CA GLY A 340 -21.88 36.95 -2.59
C GLY A 340 -20.64 36.99 -1.69
N ALA A 341 -20.37 35.91 -0.94
CA ALA A 341 -19.18 35.81 -0.11
C ALA A 341 -17.90 35.90 -0.96
N HIS A 342 -16.88 36.59 -0.44
CA HIS A 342 -15.53 36.57 -0.99
C HIS A 342 -14.56 35.93 0.00
N VAL A 343 -13.97 34.82 -0.42
CA VAL A 343 -12.99 34.07 0.37
C VAL A 343 -11.60 34.19 -0.25
N VAL A 344 -10.63 34.56 0.59
CA VAL A 344 -9.21 34.54 0.24
C VAL A 344 -8.60 33.23 0.73
N ILE A 345 -7.86 32.53 -0.12
CA ILE A 345 -7.16 31.29 0.22
C ILE A 345 -5.65 31.55 0.14
N VAL A 346 -4.95 31.33 1.25
CA VAL A 346 -3.48 31.46 1.31
C VAL A 346 -2.88 30.08 1.14
N GLY A 347 -2.23 29.86 0.00
CA GLY A 347 -1.57 28.62 -0.37
C GLY A 347 -2.27 27.87 -1.51
N GLY A 348 -1.60 27.77 -2.65
CA GLY A 348 -1.98 26.96 -3.82
C GLY A 348 -1.51 25.51 -3.73
N GLY A 349 -1.70 24.90 -2.55
CA GLY A 349 -1.55 23.45 -2.34
C GLY A 349 -2.83 22.69 -2.68
N LEU A 350 -2.82 21.35 -2.55
CA LEU A 350 -3.99 20.51 -2.88
C LEU A 350 -5.26 20.97 -2.16
N LEU A 351 -5.21 21.11 -0.83
CA LEU A 351 -6.35 21.55 -0.02
C LEU A 351 -6.86 22.94 -0.46
N GLY A 352 -5.96 23.90 -0.68
CA GLY A 352 -6.34 25.25 -1.07
C GLY A 352 -7.02 25.31 -2.43
N LEU A 353 -6.51 24.56 -3.40
CA LEU A 353 -7.07 24.50 -4.75
C LEU A 353 -8.38 23.70 -4.82
N GLU A 354 -8.49 22.59 -4.10
CA GLU A 354 -9.76 21.84 -4.00
C GLU A 354 -10.81 22.69 -3.27
N MET A 355 -10.44 23.39 -2.21
CA MET A 355 -11.35 24.31 -1.52
C MET A 355 -11.81 25.45 -2.43
N ALA A 356 -10.90 26.04 -3.20
CA ALA A 356 -11.24 27.06 -4.19
C ALA A 356 -12.27 26.55 -5.20
N ALA A 357 -12.06 25.34 -5.72
CA ALA A 357 -12.97 24.71 -6.67
C ALA A 357 -14.35 24.44 -6.05
N SER A 358 -14.40 23.79 -4.89
CA SER A 358 -15.66 23.47 -4.20
C SER A 358 -16.46 24.71 -3.81
N LEU A 359 -15.81 25.78 -3.34
CA LEU A 359 -16.50 27.02 -2.93
C LEU A 359 -17.03 27.81 -4.12
N ARG A 360 -16.28 27.85 -5.23
CA ARG A 360 -16.74 28.51 -6.45
C ARG A 360 -18.00 27.84 -7.01
N GLU A 361 -18.12 26.51 -6.92
CA GLU A 361 -19.32 25.79 -7.36
C GLU A 361 -20.60 26.22 -6.63
N VAL A 362 -20.47 26.79 -5.42
CA VAL A 362 -21.58 27.39 -4.66
C VAL A 362 -21.63 28.93 -4.75
N GLY A 363 -20.98 29.51 -5.76
CA GLY A 363 -21.07 30.94 -6.08
C GLY A 363 -20.24 31.87 -5.20
N VAL A 364 -19.26 31.34 -4.45
CA VAL A 364 -18.32 32.15 -3.65
C VAL A 364 -17.24 32.72 -4.56
N LYS A 365 -16.95 34.01 -4.44
CA LYS A 365 -15.80 34.64 -5.11
C LYS A 365 -14.51 34.17 -4.43
N ILE A 366 -13.52 33.74 -5.22
CA ILE A 366 -12.26 33.22 -4.69
C ILE A 366 -11.07 34.06 -5.16
N SER A 367 -10.20 34.40 -4.21
CA SER A 367 -8.85 34.87 -4.50
C SER A 367 -7.82 33.94 -3.86
N ILE A 368 -6.81 33.53 -4.62
CA ILE A 368 -5.74 32.63 -4.14
C ILE A 368 -4.44 33.42 -4.09
N ILE A 369 -3.80 33.42 -2.92
CA ILE A 369 -2.48 34.02 -2.70
C ILE A 369 -1.47 32.90 -2.59
N GLN A 370 -0.45 32.94 -3.45
CA GLN A 370 0.62 31.96 -3.49
C GLN A 370 1.97 32.66 -3.41
N ARG A 371 2.77 32.28 -2.41
CA ARG A 371 4.05 32.94 -2.10
C ARG A 371 5.12 32.78 -3.18
N ILE A 372 5.00 31.78 -4.02
CA ILE A 372 5.93 31.48 -5.12
C ILE A 372 5.21 31.61 -6.46
N SER A 373 5.90 31.42 -7.58
CA SER A 373 5.34 31.57 -8.94
C SER A 373 4.59 30.35 -9.47
N ARG A 374 4.43 29.29 -8.66
CA ARG A 374 3.85 28.00 -9.07
C ARG A 374 2.87 27.44 -8.04
N PHE A 375 1.85 26.75 -8.56
CA PHE A 375 1.02 25.85 -7.77
C PHE A 375 1.66 24.48 -7.69
N LEU A 376 1.42 23.78 -6.58
CA LEU A 376 1.85 22.38 -6.40
C LEU A 376 3.31 22.14 -6.81
N ASP A 377 4.23 23.02 -6.40
CA ASP A 377 5.65 23.01 -6.78
C ASP A 377 6.41 21.73 -6.40
N ARG A 378 5.84 20.93 -5.49
CA ARG A 378 6.34 19.60 -5.11
C ARG A 378 5.73 18.45 -5.91
N GLN A 379 4.64 18.68 -6.64
CA GLN A 379 3.88 17.66 -7.35
C GLN A 379 3.82 17.89 -8.86
N LEU A 380 4.08 19.10 -9.35
CA LEU A 380 4.02 19.46 -10.75
C LEU A 380 5.32 20.12 -11.20
N ASP A 381 5.65 19.89 -12.47
CA ASP A 381 6.67 20.64 -13.17
C ASP A 381 6.12 22.01 -13.63
N PRO A 382 6.94 22.91 -14.20
CA PRO A 382 6.50 24.24 -14.61
C PRO A 382 5.30 24.24 -15.57
N LEU A 383 5.27 23.33 -16.55
CA LEU A 383 4.20 23.26 -17.54
C LEU A 383 2.89 22.75 -16.91
N GLY A 384 2.95 21.68 -16.12
CA GLY A 384 1.78 21.16 -15.42
C GLY A 384 1.20 22.19 -14.45
N SER A 385 2.07 22.92 -13.73
CA SER A 385 1.62 24.05 -12.91
C SER A 385 0.94 25.11 -13.76
N GLN A 386 1.50 25.52 -14.89
CA GLN A 386 0.94 26.58 -15.72
C GLN A 386 -0.46 26.21 -16.24
N LEU A 387 -0.67 24.98 -16.71
CA LEU A 387 -1.98 24.52 -17.18
C LEU A 387 -3.03 24.58 -16.06
N LEU A 388 -2.65 24.23 -14.83
CA LEU A 388 -3.53 24.36 -13.67
C LEU A 388 -3.80 25.84 -13.31
N GLN A 389 -2.83 26.74 -13.47
CA GLN A 389 -3.07 28.18 -13.27
C GLN A 389 -4.11 28.72 -14.27
N ASP A 390 -3.97 28.33 -15.52
CA ASP A 390 -4.87 28.78 -16.59
C ASP A 390 -6.28 28.17 -16.42
N GLU A 391 -6.39 26.94 -15.90
CA GLU A 391 -7.67 26.37 -15.51
C GLU A 391 -8.33 27.15 -14.37
N MET A 392 -7.60 27.42 -13.29
CA MET A 392 -8.15 28.14 -12.14
C MET A 392 -8.60 29.56 -12.50
N ARG A 393 -7.89 30.23 -13.41
CA ARG A 393 -8.26 31.55 -13.91
C ARG A 393 -9.51 31.50 -14.78
N ASP A 394 -9.62 30.52 -15.67
CA ASP A 394 -10.81 30.33 -16.51
C ASP A 394 -12.04 29.99 -15.68
N GLN A 395 -11.86 29.27 -14.58
CA GLN A 395 -12.90 29.02 -13.60
C GLN A 395 -13.20 30.25 -12.72
N GLY A 396 -12.60 31.42 -12.98
CA GLY A 396 -12.95 32.69 -12.33
C GLY A 396 -12.26 32.95 -10.99
N CYS A 397 -11.14 32.29 -10.69
CA CYS A 397 -10.35 32.60 -9.50
C CYS A 397 -9.36 33.74 -9.76
N ASP A 398 -9.29 34.70 -8.83
CA ASP A 398 -8.28 35.76 -8.84
C ASP A 398 -6.96 35.21 -8.26
N LEU A 399 -5.88 35.20 -9.04
CA LEU A 399 -4.61 34.57 -8.64
C LEU A 399 -3.52 35.62 -8.36
N TYR A 400 -2.89 35.54 -7.19
CA TYR A 400 -1.81 36.44 -6.75
C TYR A 400 -0.57 35.62 -6.42
N PHE A 401 0.37 35.54 -7.36
CA PHE A 401 1.65 34.83 -7.21
C PHE A 401 2.77 35.74 -6.72
N ASN A 402 3.80 35.15 -6.11
CA ASN A 402 4.95 35.85 -5.53
C ASN A 402 4.53 36.93 -4.53
N ASP A 403 3.43 36.69 -3.81
CA ASP A 403 2.86 37.62 -2.86
C ASP A 403 2.44 36.90 -1.59
N GLU A 404 2.33 37.63 -0.49
CA GLU A 404 1.93 37.07 0.80
C GLU A 404 1.15 38.10 1.62
N VAL A 405 0.28 37.58 2.49
CA VAL A 405 -0.49 38.41 3.41
C VAL A 405 0.44 39.02 4.46
N GLU A 406 0.41 40.34 4.55
CA GLU A 406 1.16 41.12 5.53
C GLU A 406 0.25 41.73 6.60
N LEU A 407 -0.93 42.21 6.20
CA LEU A 407 -1.87 42.91 7.07
C LEU A 407 -3.24 42.22 7.08
N TYR A 408 -3.89 42.26 8.23
CA TYR A 408 -5.27 41.79 8.42
C TYR A 408 -6.13 42.97 8.82
N TYR A 409 -7.17 43.26 8.05
CA TYR A 409 -8.09 44.36 8.30
C TYR A 409 -9.34 43.88 9.01
N GLY A 410 -9.80 44.66 9.99
CA GLY A 410 -10.99 44.36 10.78
C GLY A 410 -10.78 44.62 12.27
N ARG A 411 -11.84 44.98 12.99
CA ARG A 411 -11.82 45.15 14.46
C ARG A 411 -12.45 43.95 15.18
N SER A 412 -13.70 43.64 14.86
CA SER A 412 -14.46 42.53 15.46
C SER A 412 -14.42 41.24 14.63
N ARG A 413 -14.25 41.37 13.31
CA ARG A 413 -14.10 40.29 12.35
C ARG A 413 -13.24 40.74 11.18
N LEU A 414 -12.69 39.80 10.43
CA LEU A 414 -11.96 40.07 9.19
C LEU A 414 -12.87 40.78 8.18
N THR A 415 -12.34 41.82 7.54
CA THR A 415 -12.98 42.52 6.42
C THR A 415 -12.08 42.60 5.19
N GLY A 416 -10.83 42.18 5.30
CA GLY A 416 -9.87 42.22 4.22
C GLY A 416 -8.45 41.86 4.65
N VAL A 417 -7.58 41.69 3.66
CA VAL A 417 -6.15 41.46 3.84
C VAL A 417 -5.33 42.44 3.00
N GLY A 418 -4.17 42.85 3.52
CA GLY A 418 -3.16 43.62 2.80
C GLY A 418 -2.00 42.71 2.44
N LEU A 419 -1.55 42.77 1.19
CA LEU A 419 -0.46 41.97 0.67
C LEU A 419 0.84 42.77 0.69
N LYS A 420 1.98 42.08 0.70
CA LYS A 420 3.31 42.72 0.64
C LYS A 420 3.54 43.56 -0.61
N SER A 421 2.85 43.25 -1.70
CA SER A 421 2.86 44.09 -2.89
C SER A 421 2.18 45.45 -2.70
N GLY A 422 1.55 45.70 -1.55
CA GLY A 422 0.75 46.90 -1.26
C GLY A 422 -0.71 46.79 -1.69
N ARG A 423 -1.12 45.68 -2.32
CA ARG A 423 -2.53 45.44 -2.69
C ARG A 423 -3.37 45.18 -1.46
N ARG A 424 -4.59 45.70 -1.47
CA ARG A 424 -5.63 45.36 -0.49
C ARG A 424 -6.71 44.53 -1.17
N LEU A 425 -7.13 43.45 -0.52
CA LEU A 425 -8.23 42.60 -0.92
C LEU A 425 -9.28 42.62 0.20
N ASP A 426 -10.46 43.18 -0.05
CA ASP A 426 -11.58 43.03 0.87
C ASP A 426 -12.09 41.58 0.78
N CYS A 427 -12.45 40.97 1.90
CA CYS A 427 -12.95 39.59 1.95
C CYS A 427 -13.71 39.33 3.25
N ASP A 428 -14.61 38.34 3.21
CA ASP A 428 -15.41 37.90 4.36
C ASP A 428 -14.68 36.84 5.20
N ALA A 429 -13.87 36.02 4.54
CA ALA A 429 -13.08 34.99 5.20
C ALA A 429 -11.73 34.74 4.52
N LEU A 430 -10.78 34.27 5.32
CA LEU A 430 -9.45 33.83 4.92
C LEU A 430 -9.27 32.35 5.30
N ILE A 431 -8.80 31.52 4.37
CA ILE A 431 -8.41 30.13 4.65
C ILE A 431 -6.90 30.00 4.53
N LEU A 432 -6.25 29.55 5.59
CA LEU A 432 -4.82 29.22 5.61
C LEU A 432 -4.64 27.75 5.18
N ALA A 433 -4.15 27.57 3.95
CA ALA A 433 -3.88 26.26 3.32
C ALA A 433 -2.38 26.07 3.00
N ILE A 434 -1.52 26.43 3.96
CA ILE A 434 -0.06 26.49 3.77
C ILE A 434 0.71 25.23 4.23
N GLY A 435 0.00 24.13 4.46
CA GLY A 435 0.55 22.85 4.91
C GLY A 435 0.20 22.52 6.36
N THR A 436 0.86 21.49 6.89
CA THR A 436 0.58 20.95 8.23
C THR A 436 1.87 20.80 9.05
N THR A 437 1.71 20.72 10.38
CA THR A 437 2.77 20.48 11.35
C THR A 437 2.45 19.21 12.14
N PRO A 438 3.32 18.18 12.16
CA PRO A 438 3.12 16.98 12.96
C PRO A 438 2.95 17.28 14.46
N ASN A 439 2.06 16.55 15.13
CA ASN A 439 1.77 16.70 16.56
C ASN A 439 2.78 15.88 17.38
N LEU A 440 3.95 16.46 17.65
CA LEU A 440 5.12 15.78 18.24
C LEU A 440 5.30 16.02 19.74
N GLU A 441 4.46 16.87 20.35
CA GLU A 441 4.59 17.29 21.74
C GLU A 441 4.66 16.08 22.67
N LEU A 442 3.64 15.22 22.65
CA LEU A 442 3.57 14.02 23.48
C LEU A 442 4.74 13.05 23.25
N ALA A 443 5.17 12.88 22.01
CA ALA A 443 6.29 11.99 21.66
C ALA A 443 7.63 12.52 22.16
N ARG A 444 7.83 13.84 22.11
CA ARG A 444 9.04 14.49 22.65
C ARG A 444 9.06 14.45 24.16
N ASP A 445 7.92 14.71 24.79
CA ASP A 445 7.79 14.74 26.25
C ASP A 445 8.04 13.36 26.87
N CYS A 446 7.63 12.28 26.20
CA CYS A 446 7.98 10.92 26.61
C CYS A 446 9.34 10.42 26.05
N GLY A 447 10.16 11.31 25.48
CA GLY A 447 11.53 11.02 25.10
C GLY A 447 11.70 10.07 23.91
N LEU A 448 10.74 9.99 22.99
CA LEU A 448 10.92 9.28 21.73
C LEU A 448 11.82 10.08 20.79
N THR A 449 12.57 9.37 19.94
CA THR A 449 13.37 10.02 18.90
C THR A 449 12.47 10.72 17.88
N CYS A 450 12.54 12.04 17.83
CA CYS A 450 11.80 12.86 16.87
C CYS A 450 12.74 13.71 16.01
N LYS A 451 12.41 13.86 14.73
CA LYS A 451 13.02 14.82 13.80
C LYS A 451 11.92 15.72 13.22
N ARG A 452 11.54 15.50 11.96
CA ARG A 452 10.36 16.11 11.33
C ARG A 452 9.08 15.42 11.78
N GLY A 453 9.15 14.12 12.05
CA GLY A 453 8.12 13.31 12.72
C GLY A 453 8.71 12.45 13.84
N VAL A 454 7.94 11.48 14.31
CA VAL A 454 8.44 10.38 15.15
C VAL A 454 9.18 9.40 14.26
N VAL A 455 10.47 9.19 14.54
CA VAL A 455 11.30 8.31 13.71
C VAL A 455 10.89 6.87 13.93
N VAL A 456 10.63 6.14 12.84
CA VAL A 456 10.26 4.73 12.88
C VAL A 456 11.11 3.87 11.94
N ASP A 457 11.23 2.58 12.28
CA ASP A 457 11.86 1.57 11.45
C ASP A 457 10.89 0.95 10.42
N SER A 458 11.31 -0.12 9.74
CA SER A 458 10.50 -0.82 8.74
C SER A 458 9.33 -1.61 9.33
N HIS A 459 9.29 -1.88 10.63
CA HIS A 459 8.11 -2.41 11.33
C HIS A 459 7.25 -1.30 11.95
N LEU A 460 7.59 -0.04 11.69
CA LEU A 460 6.93 1.16 12.22
C LEU A 460 7.14 1.34 13.73
N GLN A 461 8.14 0.63 14.28
CA GLN A 461 8.56 0.70 15.68
C GLN A 461 9.37 1.97 15.90
N THR A 462 9.14 2.64 17.03
CA THR A 462 9.88 3.85 17.41
C THR A 462 11.19 3.49 18.11
N SER A 463 11.86 4.47 18.73
CA SER A 463 12.99 4.22 19.64
C SER A 463 12.65 3.38 20.88
N ASP A 464 11.36 3.14 21.14
CA ASP A 464 10.89 2.24 22.18
C ASP A 464 10.30 0.96 21.58
N PRO A 465 10.72 -0.24 22.03
CA PRO A 465 10.21 -1.49 21.47
C PRO A 465 8.70 -1.71 21.62
N SER A 466 8.07 -1.05 22.59
CA SER A 466 6.63 -1.18 22.86
C SER A 466 5.80 -0.02 22.30
N VAL A 467 6.42 0.92 21.58
CA VAL A 467 5.73 2.08 21.01
C VAL A 467 5.96 2.15 19.50
N PHE A 468 4.87 2.29 18.75
CA PHE A 468 4.83 2.41 17.29
C PHE A 468 4.27 3.77 16.89
N ALA A 469 4.52 4.21 15.66
CA ALA A 469 3.89 5.42 15.12
C ALA A 469 3.38 5.19 13.69
N LEU A 470 2.17 5.71 13.40
CA LEU A 470 1.49 5.52 12.12
C LEU A 470 0.92 6.83 11.57
N GLY A 471 0.77 6.89 10.25
CA GLY A 471 0.17 8.00 9.55
C GLY A 471 1.12 9.18 9.38
N GLU A 472 0.56 10.40 9.38
CA GLU A 472 1.32 11.62 9.08
C GLU A 472 2.40 11.96 10.10
N ILE A 473 2.31 11.44 11.33
CA ILE A 473 3.31 11.67 12.38
C ILE A 473 4.57 10.82 12.17
N ALA A 474 4.47 9.69 11.46
CA ALA A 474 5.53 8.73 11.30
C ALA A 474 6.55 9.19 10.24
N GLU A 475 7.81 9.33 10.66
CA GLU A 475 8.95 9.60 9.79
C GLU A 475 9.69 8.30 9.49
N PHE A 476 9.51 7.79 8.28
CA PHE A 476 10.17 6.59 7.79
C PHE A 476 11.29 6.97 6.81
N GLU A 477 12.53 6.57 7.09
CA GLU A 477 13.71 6.89 6.27
C GLU A 477 13.85 8.40 5.94
N GLY A 478 13.49 9.28 6.89
CA GLY A 478 13.55 10.74 6.71
C GLY A 478 12.36 11.36 5.97
N VAL A 479 11.37 10.55 5.61
CA VAL A 479 10.20 10.95 4.81
C VAL A 479 8.93 10.95 5.67
N LEU A 480 8.18 12.04 5.59
CA LEU A 480 6.79 12.13 6.04
C LEU A 480 5.89 11.98 4.83
N TYR A 481 5.11 10.91 4.75
CA TYR A 481 4.28 10.66 3.57
C TYR A 481 3.05 11.55 3.50
N GLY A 482 2.40 11.84 4.64
CA GLY A 482 1.34 12.84 4.68
C GLY A 482 0.08 12.51 3.85
N ILE A 483 -0.13 11.24 3.45
CA ILE A 483 -1.23 10.81 2.58
C ILE A 483 -1.98 9.63 3.16
N THR A 484 -3.31 9.58 2.94
CA THR A 484 -4.19 8.50 3.44
C THR A 484 -3.73 7.12 2.98
N ALA A 485 -3.29 6.98 1.73
CA ALA A 485 -2.80 5.71 1.20
C ALA A 485 -1.58 5.18 1.97
N ALA A 486 -0.69 6.07 2.43
CA ALA A 486 0.45 5.67 3.25
C ALA A 486 0.00 5.27 4.65
N ALA A 487 -0.93 6.01 5.26
CA ALA A 487 -1.50 5.66 6.56
C ALA A 487 -2.16 4.26 6.55
N GLU A 488 -2.92 3.92 5.50
CA GLU A 488 -3.51 2.59 5.33
C GLU A 488 -2.45 1.50 5.13
N GLN A 489 -1.41 1.75 4.32
CA GLN A 489 -0.33 0.79 4.09
C GLN A 489 0.47 0.54 5.37
N GLN A 490 0.81 1.60 6.10
CA GLN A 490 1.50 1.53 7.38
C GLN A 490 0.67 0.72 8.39
N ALA A 491 -0.62 1.03 8.51
CA ALA A 491 -1.55 0.31 9.36
C ALA A 491 -1.63 -1.19 9.03
N ALA A 492 -1.74 -1.55 7.76
CA ALA A 492 -1.79 -2.95 7.32
C ALA A 492 -0.49 -3.70 7.63
N VAL A 493 0.67 -3.04 7.46
CA VAL A 493 1.97 -3.61 7.83
C VAL A 493 2.04 -3.87 9.33
N LEU A 494 1.72 -2.86 10.16
CA LEU A 494 1.78 -3.00 11.60
C LEU A 494 0.79 -4.04 12.13
N ALA A 495 -0.42 -4.09 11.58
CA ALA A 495 -1.43 -5.07 11.97
C ALA A 495 -0.94 -6.51 11.78
N ARG A 496 -0.29 -6.80 10.64
CA ARG A 496 0.33 -8.11 10.39
C ARG A 496 1.52 -8.39 11.30
N TYR A 497 2.39 -7.39 11.48
CA TYR A 497 3.57 -7.53 12.34
C TYR A 497 3.20 -7.83 13.79
N LEU A 498 2.27 -7.05 14.37
CA LEU A 498 1.77 -7.29 15.72
C LEU A 498 1.04 -8.63 15.81
N SER A 499 0.36 -9.07 14.74
CA SER A 499 -0.23 -10.41 14.67
C SER A 499 0.79 -11.56 14.53
N GLY A 500 2.09 -11.25 14.51
CA GLY A 500 3.18 -12.21 14.51
C GLY A 500 3.89 -12.39 13.16
N ASP A 501 3.46 -11.74 12.08
CA ASP A 501 4.12 -11.82 10.78
C ASP A 501 5.38 -10.95 10.77
N VAL A 502 6.49 -11.54 11.20
CA VAL A 502 7.80 -10.90 11.25
C VAL A 502 8.38 -10.58 9.86
N ALA A 503 7.81 -11.11 8.77
CA ALA A 503 8.18 -10.73 7.41
C ALA A 503 7.46 -9.46 6.95
N SER A 504 6.37 -9.05 7.62
CA SER A 504 5.62 -7.85 7.27
C SER A 504 6.42 -6.59 7.61
N HIS A 505 6.73 -5.80 6.59
CA HIS A 505 7.47 -4.56 6.75
C HIS A 505 7.10 -3.51 5.70
N TYR A 506 7.25 -2.26 6.11
CA TYR A 506 7.00 -1.08 5.32
C TYR A 506 8.24 -0.72 4.52
N ARG A 507 8.04 -0.48 3.21
CA ARG A 507 9.11 -0.13 2.25
C ARG A 507 9.01 1.31 1.76
N GLY A 508 8.20 2.12 2.43
CA GLY A 508 7.76 3.40 1.93
C GLY A 508 6.58 3.31 0.96
N SER A 509 5.81 4.39 0.87
CA SER A 509 4.69 4.53 -0.05
C SER A 509 5.09 5.31 -1.30
N THR A 510 4.34 5.14 -2.38
CA THR A 510 4.46 6.00 -3.56
C THR A 510 3.71 7.30 -3.33
N PHE A 511 4.38 8.43 -3.48
CA PHE A 511 3.69 9.72 -3.55
C PHE A 511 2.79 9.74 -4.77
N MET A 512 1.50 9.98 -4.54
CA MET A 512 0.53 10.15 -5.60
C MET A 512 -0.49 11.19 -5.17
N ASN A 513 -0.83 12.06 -6.10
CA ASN A 513 -1.75 13.16 -5.88
C ASN A 513 -2.72 13.20 -7.04
N ILE A 514 -4.00 13.32 -6.72
CA ILE A 514 -5.07 13.56 -7.68
C ILE A 514 -5.77 14.80 -7.17
N ILE A 515 -5.92 15.81 -8.03
CA ILE A 515 -6.66 17.01 -7.66
C ILE A 515 -8.13 16.82 -8.04
N LYS A 516 -9.04 17.25 -7.18
CA LYS A 516 -10.48 17.22 -7.44
C LYS A 516 -10.97 18.60 -7.88
N ILE A 517 -10.82 18.89 -9.16
CA ILE A 517 -11.39 20.07 -9.78
C ILE A 517 -12.35 19.59 -10.87
N HIS A 518 -13.62 19.99 -10.79
CA HIS A 518 -14.60 19.62 -11.79
C HIS A 518 -14.16 20.08 -13.19
N GLY A 519 -14.20 19.17 -14.17
CA GLY A 519 -13.81 19.45 -15.55
C GLY A 519 -12.30 19.45 -15.83
N PHE A 520 -11.45 19.21 -14.82
CA PHE A 520 -10.00 19.21 -14.99
C PHE A 520 -9.35 17.98 -14.35
N ASP A 521 -9.06 16.98 -15.18
CA ASP A 521 -8.35 15.78 -14.75
C ASP A 521 -6.86 16.09 -14.59
N LEU A 522 -6.35 15.98 -13.36
CA LEU A 522 -4.92 16.05 -13.08
C LEU A 522 -4.50 15.05 -12.01
N CYS A 523 -3.42 14.33 -12.29
CA CYS A 523 -2.73 13.50 -11.33
C CYS A 523 -1.20 13.55 -11.51
N SER A 524 -0.50 13.32 -10.40
CA SER A 524 0.96 13.22 -10.35
C SER A 524 1.37 12.04 -9.47
N ILE A 525 2.35 11.28 -9.91
CA ILE A 525 2.83 10.05 -9.26
C ILE A 525 4.36 10.09 -9.24
N GLY A 526 4.97 9.79 -8.09
CA GLY A 526 6.42 9.71 -7.96
C GLY A 526 7.10 11.06 -8.17
N LEU A 527 8.17 11.08 -8.97
CA LEU A 527 8.93 12.30 -9.25
C LEU A 527 8.17 13.22 -10.24
N PRO A 528 8.00 14.52 -9.93
CA PRO A 528 7.38 15.46 -10.86
C PRO A 528 8.37 15.98 -11.92
N GLU A 529 9.65 16.09 -11.54
CA GLU A 529 10.73 16.62 -12.38
C GLU A 529 11.90 15.63 -12.36
N ALA A 530 12.53 15.42 -13.52
CA ALA A 530 13.72 14.58 -13.60
C ALA A 530 14.90 15.31 -12.92
N PRO A 531 15.67 14.64 -12.06
CA PRO A 531 16.92 15.21 -11.55
C PRO A 531 17.85 15.61 -12.70
N ASN A 532 18.63 16.68 -12.51
CA ASN A 532 19.62 17.19 -13.49
C ASN A 532 20.83 16.24 -13.62
N THR A 533 20.59 15.03 -14.09
CA THR A 533 21.57 13.96 -14.30
C THR A 533 21.22 13.21 -15.59
N THR A 534 22.20 12.60 -16.25
CA THR A 534 22.03 11.94 -17.56
C THR A 534 21.26 10.63 -17.51
N ASP A 535 21.02 10.09 -16.32
CA ASP A 535 20.50 8.72 -16.14
C ASP A 535 18.97 8.67 -16.12
N TYR A 536 18.33 9.84 -16.17
CA TYR A 536 16.88 9.98 -16.23
C TYR A 536 16.44 10.35 -17.63
N GLU A 537 15.34 9.75 -18.06
CA GLU A 537 14.77 9.93 -19.39
C GLU A 537 13.32 10.40 -19.25
N GLU A 538 12.89 11.29 -20.14
CA GLU A 538 11.53 11.81 -20.14
C GLU A 538 10.81 11.43 -21.45
N ILE A 539 9.57 10.96 -21.34
CA ILE A 539 8.64 10.80 -22.47
C ILE A 539 7.49 11.76 -22.25
N ILE A 540 7.28 12.69 -23.19
CA ILE A 540 6.32 13.77 -23.06
C ILE A 540 5.35 13.76 -24.25
N PHE A 541 4.06 13.93 -23.95
CA PHE A 541 2.99 14.20 -24.92
C PHE A 541 2.26 15.46 -24.48
N THR A 542 2.09 16.42 -25.40
CA THR A 542 1.47 17.71 -25.08
C THR A 542 0.58 18.19 -26.23
N ASP A 543 -0.67 18.50 -25.90
CA ASP A 543 -1.57 19.35 -26.69
C ASP A 543 -2.00 20.52 -25.80
N LYS A 544 -1.35 21.67 -25.98
CA LYS A 544 -1.63 22.85 -25.16
C LYS A 544 -3.02 23.43 -25.40
N SER A 545 -3.56 23.29 -26.62
CA SER A 545 -4.86 23.87 -26.97
C SER A 545 -6.00 23.14 -26.28
N GLN A 546 -5.86 21.81 -26.12
CA GLN A 546 -6.81 20.95 -25.42
C GLN A 546 -6.46 20.75 -23.94
N ARG A 547 -5.46 21.48 -23.41
CA ARG A 547 -4.91 21.32 -22.04
C ARG A 547 -4.53 19.88 -21.70
N TYR A 548 -4.05 19.13 -22.69
CA TYR A 548 -3.62 17.76 -22.53
C TYR A 548 -2.11 17.71 -22.32
N TYR A 549 -1.68 17.13 -21.21
CA TYR A 549 -0.26 16.99 -20.91
C TYR A 549 0.00 15.70 -20.17
N LYS A 550 0.83 14.84 -20.76
CA LYS A 550 1.29 13.63 -20.12
C LYS A 550 2.81 13.56 -20.17
N LYS A 551 3.40 13.25 -19.03
CA LYS A 551 4.84 13.09 -18.84
C LYS A 551 5.12 11.81 -18.08
N CYS A 552 6.13 11.06 -18.52
CA CYS A 552 6.69 9.92 -17.82
C CYS A 552 8.18 10.15 -17.60
N ILE A 553 8.68 9.88 -16.40
CA ILE A 553 10.09 9.92 -16.04
C ILE A 553 10.56 8.50 -15.80
N ILE A 554 11.63 8.12 -16.49
CA ILE A 554 12.18 6.77 -16.48
C ILE A 554 13.61 6.83 -15.93
N HIS A 555 13.95 5.88 -15.07
CA HIS A 555 15.31 5.69 -14.57
C HIS A 555 15.60 4.20 -14.49
N GLN A 556 16.70 3.75 -15.10
CA GLN A 556 17.12 2.34 -15.12
C GLN A 556 16.00 1.37 -15.57
N ASP A 557 15.37 1.66 -16.71
CA ASP A 557 14.25 0.88 -17.27
C ASP A 557 13.01 0.78 -16.35
N ARG A 558 12.82 1.72 -15.41
CA ARG A 558 11.66 1.76 -14.51
C ARG A 558 10.98 3.12 -14.59
N LEU A 559 9.64 3.12 -14.61
CA LEU A 559 8.88 4.35 -14.43
C LEU A 559 9.06 4.82 -12.97
N VAL A 560 9.52 6.05 -12.78
CA VAL A 560 9.78 6.65 -11.45
C VAL A 560 8.97 7.92 -11.20
N GLY A 561 8.35 8.47 -12.24
CA GLY A 561 7.52 9.67 -12.17
C GLY A 561 6.51 9.72 -13.30
N ALA A 562 5.33 10.29 -13.05
CA ALA A 562 4.35 10.58 -14.08
C ALA A 562 3.49 11.79 -13.71
N ILE A 563 3.16 12.61 -14.70
CA ILE A 563 2.15 13.68 -14.61
C ILE A 563 1.15 13.43 -15.73
N LEU A 564 -0.15 13.37 -15.41
CA LEU A 564 -1.23 13.22 -16.40
C LEU A 564 -2.26 14.33 -16.19
N ILE A 565 -2.48 15.15 -17.21
CA ILE A 565 -3.41 16.28 -17.25
C ILE A 565 -4.28 16.16 -18.51
N GLY A 566 -5.59 16.38 -18.35
CA GLY A 566 -6.60 16.28 -19.41
C GLY A 566 -7.08 14.85 -19.66
N ASP A 567 -6.30 13.85 -19.26
CA ASP A 567 -6.69 12.43 -19.26
C ASP A 567 -5.79 11.65 -18.30
N LYS A 568 -6.42 10.91 -17.38
CA LYS A 568 -5.77 10.10 -16.35
C LYS A 568 -5.99 8.60 -16.53
N GLY A 569 -6.37 8.14 -17.73
CA GLY A 569 -6.70 6.73 -18.02
C GLY A 569 -5.62 5.73 -17.62
N GLU A 570 -4.33 6.10 -17.73
CA GLU A 570 -3.19 5.26 -17.34
C GLU A 570 -2.76 5.40 -15.88
N PHE A 571 -3.46 6.21 -15.06
CA PHE A 571 -3.06 6.48 -13.68
C PHE A 571 -2.83 5.20 -12.88
N GLN A 572 -3.72 4.21 -13.00
CA GLN A 572 -3.61 2.96 -12.26
C GLN A 572 -2.40 2.13 -12.69
N GLU A 573 -2.20 1.96 -14.00
CA GLU A 573 -1.05 1.22 -14.53
C GLU A 573 0.25 1.89 -14.10
N TYR A 574 0.35 3.21 -14.23
CA TYR A 574 1.58 3.95 -13.91
C TYR A 574 1.88 3.92 -12.42
N ARG A 575 0.86 4.02 -11.59
CA ARG A 575 0.99 3.86 -10.14
C ARG A 575 1.55 2.49 -9.78
N GLU A 576 1.06 1.41 -10.39
CA GLU A 576 1.55 0.05 -10.15
C GLU A 576 2.99 -0.14 -10.64
N LEU A 577 3.33 0.38 -11.83
CA LEU A 577 4.69 0.32 -12.36
C LEU A 577 5.69 1.02 -11.41
N ILE A 578 5.34 2.21 -10.91
CA ILE A 578 6.18 3.00 -10.00
C ILE A 578 6.25 2.33 -8.62
N ALA A 579 5.11 1.98 -8.02
CA ALA A 579 5.06 1.41 -6.67
C ALA A 579 5.80 0.08 -6.58
N ASN A 580 5.64 -0.77 -7.59
CA ASN A 580 6.31 -2.06 -7.65
C ASN A 580 7.72 -1.96 -8.23
N ARG A 581 8.20 -0.79 -8.68
CA ARG A 581 9.51 -0.62 -9.34
C ARG A 581 9.70 -1.63 -10.49
N THR A 582 8.65 -1.82 -11.29
CA THR A 582 8.60 -2.84 -12.33
C THR A 582 9.46 -2.42 -13.51
N GLU A 583 10.31 -3.31 -13.99
CA GLU A 583 11.08 -3.11 -15.22
C GLU A 583 10.14 -3.00 -16.44
N LEU A 584 10.33 -1.99 -17.28
CA LEU A 584 9.45 -1.65 -18.39
C LEU A 584 9.66 -2.60 -19.57
N GLY A 585 10.90 -2.88 -19.96
CA GLY A 585 11.20 -3.65 -21.17
C GLY A 585 10.42 -3.16 -22.38
N THR A 586 9.66 -4.05 -23.03
CA THR A 586 8.85 -3.69 -24.21
C THR A 586 7.66 -2.77 -23.90
N LYS A 587 7.18 -2.71 -22.64
CA LYS A 587 6.10 -1.79 -22.24
C LYS A 587 6.51 -0.33 -22.39
N ARG A 588 7.82 -0.03 -22.35
CA ARG A 588 8.33 1.32 -22.59
C ARG A 588 7.78 1.93 -23.89
N LEU A 589 7.68 1.12 -24.95
CA LEU A 589 7.19 1.55 -26.26
C LEU A 589 5.68 1.86 -26.30
N GLN A 590 4.95 1.46 -25.26
CA GLN A 590 3.49 1.62 -25.13
C GLN A 590 3.11 2.78 -24.20
N LEU A 591 4.06 3.32 -23.43
CA LEU A 591 3.81 4.48 -22.57
C LEU A 591 3.27 5.65 -23.42
N LEU A 592 2.18 6.26 -22.94
CA LEU A 592 1.45 7.36 -23.58
C LEU A 592 0.82 7.03 -24.94
N ARG A 593 0.76 5.75 -25.32
CA ARG A 593 0.22 5.26 -26.61
C ARG A 593 -0.90 4.25 -26.44
N SER A 594 -1.54 4.22 -25.27
CA SER A 594 -2.51 3.19 -24.89
C SER A 594 -3.74 3.14 -25.83
N GLY A 595 -4.13 4.27 -26.42
CA GLY A 595 -5.22 4.37 -27.41
C GLY A 595 -6.58 3.90 -26.87
N ARG A 596 -6.72 3.69 -25.55
CA ARG A 596 -7.95 3.22 -24.93
C ARG A 596 -8.80 4.43 -24.53
N PRO A 597 -10.03 4.58 -25.05
CA PRO A 597 -10.93 5.62 -24.57
C PRO A 597 -11.26 5.40 -23.09
N ALA A 598 -11.37 6.47 -22.31
CA ALA A 598 -11.80 6.42 -20.93
C ALA A 598 -13.22 5.82 -20.85
N ALA A 599 -13.46 4.92 -19.89
CA ALA A 599 -14.79 4.37 -19.66
C ALA A 599 -15.74 5.47 -19.15
N PRO A 600 -16.99 5.55 -19.64
CA PRO A 600 -17.94 6.55 -19.17
C PRO A 600 -18.37 6.29 -17.72
N VAL A 601 -18.56 7.36 -16.95
CA VAL A 601 -19.17 7.31 -15.61
C VAL A 601 -20.66 6.99 -15.77
N LEU A 602 -21.12 5.89 -15.18
CA LEU A 602 -22.52 5.48 -15.18
C LEU A 602 -23.12 5.61 -13.77
N GLY A 603 -24.27 6.30 -13.68
CA GLY A 603 -24.94 6.58 -12.41
C GLY A 603 -24.23 7.63 -11.56
N LYS A 604 -24.60 7.72 -10.27
CA LYS A 604 -23.99 8.67 -9.32
C LYS A 604 -22.48 8.40 -9.19
N LEU A 605 -21.65 9.44 -9.30
CA LEU A 605 -20.19 9.31 -9.12
C LEU A 605 -19.86 8.77 -7.71
N VAL A 606 -19.10 7.68 -7.64
CA VAL A 606 -18.64 7.07 -6.39
C VAL A 606 -17.14 7.27 -6.20
N CYS A 607 -16.35 7.14 -7.26
CA CYS A 607 -14.89 7.36 -7.25
C CYS A 607 -14.51 8.50 -8.19
N SER A 608 -14.29 9.70 -7.65
CA SER A 608 -13.77 10.84 -8.41
C SER A 608 -12.36 10.60 -8.95
N CYS A 609 -11.52 9.86 -8.21
CA CYS A 609 -10.14 9.60 -8.63
C CYS A 609 -10.00 8.86 -9.95
N ASN A 610 -10.86 7.88 -10.20
CA ASN A 610 -10.81 7.02 -11.38
C ASN A 610 -12.08 7.14 -12.24
N ASN A 611 -12.90 8.17 -11.98
CA ASN A 611 -14.15 8.42 -12.70
C ASN A 611 -15.05 7.17 -12.75
N VAL A 612 -15.40 6.60 -11.58
CA VAL A 612 -16.26 5.42 -11.47
C VAL A 612 -17.59 5.78 -10.80
N GLY A 613 -18.71 5.49 -11.46
CA GLY A 613 -20.05 5.70 -10.94
C GLY A 613 -20.66 4.43 -10.32
N ALA A 614 -21.77 4.61 -9.60
CA ALA A 614 -22.46 3.53 -8.89
C ALA A 614 -22.96 2.43 -9.83
N ASP A 615 -23.37 2.77 -11.06
CA ASP A 615 -23.83 1.77 -12.02
C ASP A 615 -22.68 1.04 -12.69
N ASN A 616 -21.50 1.66 -12.82
CA ASN A 616 -20.28 0.91 -13.21
C ASN A 616 -19.97 -0.19 -12.18
N LEU A 617 -20.08 0.13 -10.88
CA LEU A 617 -19.88 -0.84 -9.79
C LEU A 617 -20.93 -1.95 -9.83
N ARG A 618 -22.21 -1.60 -9.96
CA ARG A 618 -23.31 -2.58 -10.04
C ARG A 618 -23.16 -3.53 -11.23
N GLN A 619 -22.74 -3.03 -12.38
CA GLN A 619 -22.44 -3.85 -13.56
C GLN A 619 -21.29 -4.83 -13.29
N ALA A 620 -20.20 -4.37 -12.68
CA ALA A 620 -19.08 -5.24 -12.34
C ALA A 620 -19.44 -6.32 -11.30
N ILE A 621 -20.28 -5.98 -10.31
CA ILE A 621 -20.82 -6.95 -9.34
C ILE A 621 -21.70 -7.97 -10.05
N GLY A 622 -22.61 -7.52 -10.93
CA GLY A 622 -23.43 -8.41 -11.77
C GLY A 622 -22.61 -9.29 -12.72
N GLY A 623 -21.40 -8.86 -13.08
CA GLY A 623 -20.43 -9.62 -13.87
C GLY A 623 -19.56 -10.60 -13.07
N GLY A 624 -19.83 -10.81 -11.77
CA GLY A 624 -19.16 -11.82 -10.95
C GLY A 624 -18.08 -11.29 -9.99
N CYS A 625 -17.98 -9.98 -9.76
CA CYS A 625 -17.12 -9.45 -8.70
C CYS A 625 -17.82 -9.57 -7.34
N HIS A 626 -17.40 -10.51 -6.50
CA HIS A 626 -18.04 -10.80 -5.20
C HIS A 626 -17.23 -10.36 -3.98
N SER A 627 -16.03 -9.82 -4.19
CA SER A 627 -15.21 -9.25 -3.12
C SER A 627 -14.80 -7.81 -3.42
N LEU A 628 -14.55 -7.01 -2.38
CA LEU A 628 -14.08 -5.62 -2.54
C LEU A 628 -12.77 -5.58 -3.32
N LYS A 629 -11.87 -6.52 -3.05
CA LYS A 629 -10.58 -6.60 -3.72
C LYS A 629 -10.75 -6.79 -5.22
N GLU A 630 -11.61 -7.72 -5.64
CA GLU A 630 -11.92 -7.94 -7.06
C GLU A 630 -12.63 -6.74 -7.66
N LEU A 631 -13.63 -6.18 -6.97
CA LEU A 631 -14.39 -5.04 -7.48
C LEU A 631 -13.52 -3.80 -7.71
N CYS A 632 -12.63 -3.50 -6.76
CA CYS A 632 -11.64 -2.43 -6.88
C CYS A 632 -10.64 -2.70 -8.02
N ALA A 633 -10.20 -3.95 -8.19
CA ALA A 633 -9.28 -4.33 -9.25
C ALA A 633 -9.92 -4.21 -10.65
N THR A 634 -11.17 -4.64 -10.78
CA THR A 634 -11.91 -4.63 -12.05
C THR A 634 -12.31 -3.22 -12.48
N THR A 635 -12.83 -2.41 -11.54
CA THR A 635 -13.40 -1.09 -11.87
C THR A 635 -12.41 0.05 -11.69
N GLY A 636 -11.31 -0.18 -10.96
CA GLY A 636 -10.43 0.88 -10.49
C GLY A 636 -11.04 1.72 -9.35
N ALA A 637 -12.26 1.50 -8.89
CA ALA A 637 -12.77 2.29 -7.76
C ALA A 637 -11.93 2.03 -6.49
N GLY A 638 -11.60 3.09 -5.76
CA GLY A 638 -10.87 2.96 -4.49
C GLY A 638 -9.37 2.64 -4.62
N THR A 639 -8.83 2.58 -5.84
CA THR A 639 -7.40 2.34 -6.06
C THR A 639 -6.60 3.65 -6.22
N GLY A 640 -7.24 4.82 -6.34
CA GLY A 640 -6.57 6.12 -6.26
C GLY A 640 -6.25 6.53 -4.83
N CYS A 641 -6.96 7.54 -4.31
CA CYS A 641 -6.77 8.00 -2.93
C CYS A 641 -7.39 7.09 -1.85
N GLY A 642 -8.09 6.02 -2.21
CA GLY A 642 -8.75 5.09 -1.28
C GLY A 642 -10.06 5.60 -0.65
N SER A 643 -10.37 6.89 -0.76
CA SER A 643 -11.49 7.55 -0.06
C SER A 643 -12.87 6.92 -0.25
N CYS A 644 -13.15 6.37 -1.44
CA CYS A 644 -14.44 5.77 -1.77
C CYS A 644 -14.55 4.28 -1.39
N ARG A 645 -13.49 3.62 -0.89
CA ARG A 645 -13.51 2.18 -0.58
C ARG A 645 -14.66 1.75 0.34
N PRO A 646 -15.02 2.48 1.41
CA PRO A 646 -16.15 2.09 2.26
C PRO A 646 -17.49 2.18 1.54
N GLU A 647 -17.67 3.19 0.69
CA GLU A 647 -18.88 3.29 -0.14
C GLU A 647 -18.94 2.17 -1.19
N VAL A 648 -17.79 1.78 -1.74
CA VAL A 648 -17.68 0.62 -2.65
C VAL A 648 -18.01 -0.68 -1.91
N GLN A 649 -17.55 -0.86 -0.67
CA GLN A 649 -17.88 -2.01 0.18
C GLN A 649 -19.38 -2.06 0.47
N ARG A 650 -19.98 -0.94 0.88
CA ARG A 650 -21.42 -0.83 1.15
C ARG A 650 -22.25 -1.21 -0.08
N LEU A 651 -21.91 -0.68 -1.26
CA LEU A 651 -22.59 -1.01 -2.51
C LEU A 651 -22.43 -2.49 -2.91
N LEU A 652 -21.26 -3.08 -2.61
CA LEU A 652 -21.03 -4.51 -2.81
C LEU A 652 -21.94 -5.34 -1.90
N GLU A 653 -21.96 -5.05 -0.60
CA GLU A 653 -22.78 -5.76 0.39
C GLU A 653 -24.28 -5.64 0.07
N GLU A 654 -24.78 -4.43 -0.19
CA GLU A 654 -26.17 -4.19 -0.58
C GLU A 654 -26.56 -5.02 -1.81
N ARG A 655 -25.68 -5.09 -2.81
CA ARG A 655 -25.99 -5.81 -4.04
C ARG A 655 -25.88 -7.32 -3.88
N LEU A 656 -24.93 -7.82 -3.10
CA LEU A 656 -24.82 -9.25 -2.79
C LEU A 656 -26.02 -9.74 -1.99
N LEU A 657 -26.50 -8.96 -1.03
CA LEU A 657 -27.76 -9.22 -0.29
C LEU A 657 -28.97 -9.26 -1.24
N ALA A 658 -29.01 -8.40 -2.25
CA ALA A 658 -30.06 -8.41 -3.26
C ALA A 658 -29.95 -9.55 -4.30
N LEU A 659 -28.83 -10.29 -4.33
CA LEU A 659 -28.58 -11.41 -5.24
C LEU A 659 -28.78 -12.78 -4.56
N THR A 660 -28.87 -12.84 -3.24
CA THR A 660 -29.28 -14.05 -2.50
C THR A 660 -30.80 -14.29 -2.68
N PRO A 661 -31.23 -15.43 -3.24
CA PRO A 661 -32.66 -15.76 -3.28
C PRO A 661 -33.21 -15.92 -1.85
N GLU A 662 -34.41 -15.42 -1.59
CA GLU A 662 -35.12 -15.70 -0.34
C GLU A 662 -35.19 -17.21 -0.10
N PRO A 663 -34.99 -17.70 1.14
CA PRO A 663 -35.22 -19.09 1.45
C PRO A 663 -36.70 -19.40 1.17
N LEU A 664 -36.94 -20.40 0.32
CA LEU A 664 -38.27 -20.96 0.07
C LEU A 664 -38.97 -21.19 1.41
N ALA A 665 -40.05 -20.45 1.64
CA ALA A 665 -40.94 -20.68 2.76
C ALA A 665 -41.38 -22.14 2.71
N VAL A 666 -40.96 -22.91 3.72
CA VAL A 666 -41.43 -24.28 3.93
C VAL A 666 -42.90 -24.17 4.32
N SER A 667 -43.79 -24.40 3.36
CA SER A 667 -45.21 -24.64 3.62
C SER A 667 -45.35 -25.98 4.35
N ASN A 668 -46.05 -25.94 5.49
CA ASN A 668 -46.37 -27.04 6.42
C ASN A 668 -46.59 -28.42 5.79
#